data_AF-A0A959FEA6-F1
#
_entry.id   AF-A0A959FEA6-F1
#
_cell.length_a   1.000
_cell.length_b   1.000
_cell.length_c   1.000
_cell.angle_alpha   90.00
_cell.angle_beta   90.00
_cell.angle_gamma   90.00
#
_symmetry.space_group_name_H-M   'P 1'
#
loop_
_entity.id
_entity.type
_entity.pdbx_description
1 polymer ?
#
loop_
_entity_poly.entity_id
_entity_poly.type
_entity_poly.pdbx_seq_one_letter_code
_entity_poly.pdbx_strand_id
1 'polypeptide(L)'
;MITLQRQTRHFLTLLCFCLPLGLYAQQPTIQDCLGAIPVCQSIYKEDLSPTGDGNYHNEINTDISCTAGELNSIWYLFTVQENGELGFLITPNDINDDYDWTLFNITNASCEDIRNDQSLMVSCNAAGGGSCNGLTGATGDSQWNIQGSNCNNSPDINWGNSAFNDRIPMRAGNTYVLMVSNWSGSKNGYTIDFSGSTGLGIIDENRPEIARVSVPDECGENFLEVTFSENIDCSTITNFNFSLEGPGGPYNLGIEGGVCAEGGNYDKNYRLLISPPISELGDFTFSLVTNETDQVLDVCGNPSLPFSMDFTIGHALSIGLDLGQDTALLCVGQDLLLDATNMLATYRWQDGSTSPTYSVTQNGLYAVTVENDCGVLTDEVEVVFLQQPPVIELGTDQILCPDEVTVLDAASPFASHLWQDGSTVSSYTVSSENTYAVTVTNACGTTTDAVNIDYVEAVQLDLGPDQVRCQGDILRFNVTNADVESYQWQDGSDQPIYEITEDGTYSVTITTLCEVVSDTISVTFIQPPTLDLGADTSICIIDHLTLDASIPGSTYQWHNGSTEPTIPVTTSATYAVTVTTACNVLTDAVSIIVIDSITTELGRDTFYCPATPMRLDASAGTLAEYQWSNGATGPMLAVEAPGHYQVTVTNQCQTVEDEIMIAECEVCTFYLPNAFSPNGDGMNDVFRTFPNCEVLEFELKVYDRWGTQLYSGTDPTTGWDGQFRGLEMDMGVYAWVLKYTISENGAPRSGVLTGDVAILR
;
A
#
# COMPACT_ATOMS: atom_id res chain seq x y z
N MET A 1 3.08 21.59 86.97
CA MET A 1 3.94 22.81 86.93
C MET A 1 3.62 23.49 85.61
N ILE A 2 3.05 24.71 85.65
CA ILE A 2 3.02 25.75 84.58
C ILE A 2 2.19 25.42 83.32
N THR A 3 1.20 26.17 82.80
CA THR A 3 0.29 27.25 83.24
C THR A 3 -0.77 27.46 82.12
N LEU A 4 -2.01 27.78 82.51
CA LEU A 4 -2.98 28.70 81.88
C LEU A 4 -3.22 28.69 80.34
N GLN A 5 -4.47 28.49 79.92
CA GLN A 5 -5.43 29.60 79.74
C GLN A 5 -6.87 29.10 79.55
N ARG A 6 -7.81 29.91 80.06
CA ARG A 6 -9.24 29.68 80.15
C ARG A 6 -9.91 30.69 79.19
N GLN A 7 -10.79 30.26 78.29
CA GLN A 7 -11.80 31.15 77.71
C GLN A 7 -13.12 30.43 77.49
N THR A 8 -14.12 30.95 78.17
CA THR A 8 -15.57 30.72 78.05
C THR A 8 -16.10 31.23 76.72
N ARG A 9 -16.90 30.43 75.99
CA ARG A 9 -17.77 30.90 74.89
C ARG A 9 -19.24 30.72 75.28
N HIS A 10 -19.98 31.83 75.19
CA HIS A 10 -21.44 31.88 75.33
C HIS A 10 -22.08 31.35 74.04
N PHE A 11 -23.07 30.48 74.16
CA PHE A 11 -23.95 30.07 73.06
C PHE A 11 -25.04 31.12 72.88
N LEU A 12 -25.03 31.83 71.74
CA LEU A 12 -26.08 32.74 71.31
C LEU A 12 -26.89 31.99 70.23
N THR A 13 -28.13 31.61 70.55
CA THR A 13 -29.07 30.97 69.63
C THR A 13 -29.61 32.02 68.65
N LEU A 14 -29.27 31.92 67.37
CA LEU A 14 -29.79 32.77 66.31
C LEU A 14 -31.00 32.09 65.66
N LEU A 15 -32.20 32.63 65.88
CA LEU A 15 -33.43 32.25 65.21
C LEU A 15 -33.45 32.95 63.84
N CYS A 16 -33.29 32.20 62.75
CA CYS A 16 -33.30 32.75 61.39
C CYS A 16 -34.73 32.68 60.83
N PHE A 17 -35.41 33.82 60.74
CA PHE A 17 -36.64 34.00 59.98
C PHE A 17 -36.25 34.17 58.50
N CYS A 18 -36.50 33.16 57.67
CA CYS A 18 -36.42 33.30 56.21
C CYS A 18 -37.73 33.88 55.68
N LEU A 19 -37.73 35.18 55.36
CA LEU A 19 -38.65 35.79 54.40
C LEU A 19 -38.13 35.48 52.98
N PRO A 20 -38.97 35.05 52.03
CA PRO A 20 -38.54 34.88 50.65
C PRO A 20 -38.37 36.27 50.03
N LEU A 21 -37.13 36.66 49.76
CA LEU A 21 -36.82 37.74 48.84
C LEU A 21 -36.99 37.16 47.42
N GLY A 22 -38.08 37.51 46.75
CA GLY A 22 -38.19 37.30 45.31
C GLY A 22 -37.14 38.15 44.61
N LEU A 23 -36.10 37.51 44.08
CA LEU A 23 -35.24 38.10 43.06
C LEU A 23 -36.11 38.21 41.80
N TYR A 24 -36.43 39.43 41.38
CA TYR A 24 -37.03 39.67 40.06
C TYR A 24 -35.92 39.53 39.01
N ALA A 25 -36.12 38.67 38.02
CA ALA A 25 -35.23 38.57 36.86
C ALA A 25 -35.17 39.91 36.11
N GLN A 26 -34.02 40.24 35.52
CA GLN A 26 -33.85 41.46 34.73
C GLN A 26 -34.62 41.31 33.41
N GLN A 27 -35.43 42.30 33.05
CA GLN A 27 -36.19 42.27 31.80
C GLN A 27 -35.26 42.52 30.61
N PRO A 28 -35.18 41.62 29.60
CA PRO A 28 -34.41 41.85 28.37
C PRO A 28 -34.95 43.06 27.60
N THR A 29 -34.06 43.72 26.88
CA THR A 29 -34.32 44.82 25.96
C THR A 29 -33.96 44.40 24.54
N ILE A 30 -34.25 45.23 23.53
CA ILE A 30 -33.82 44.96 22.14
C ILE A 30 -32.29 44.88 21.97
N GLN A 31 -31.53 45.34 22.97
CA GLN A 31 -30.08 45.21 23.02
C GLN A 31 -29.64 43.83 23.46
N ASP A 32 -30.56 42.94 23.87
CA ASP A 32 -30.26 41.62 24.41
C ASP A 32 -30.82 40.52 23.48
N CYS A 33 -30.16 39.36 23.40
CA CYS A 33 -30.63 38.25 22.54
C CYS A 33 -32.05 37.79 22.89
N LEU A 34 -32.38 37.69 24.19
CA LEU A 34 -33.72 37.32 24.67
C LEU A 34 -34.80 38.38 24.39
N GLY A 35 -34.39 39.60 24.04
CA GLY A 35 -35.27 40.70 23.66
C GLY A 35 -35.23 41.02 22.16
N ALA A 36 -34.60 40.16 21.35
CA ALA A 36 -34.40 40.40 19.92
C ALA A 36 -35.74 40.65 19.18
N ILE A 37 -35.71 41.60 18.25
CA ILE A 37 -36.86 42.04 17.46
C ILE A 37 -37.21 40.95 16.43
N PRO A 38 -38.41 40.36 16.47
CA PRO A 38 -38.84 39.40 15.47
C PRO A 38 -38.99 40.05 14.09
N VAL A 39 -38.52 39.37 13.05
CA VAL A 39 -38.64 39.84 11.66
C VAL A 39 -39.99 39.42 11.07
N CYS A 40 -40.93 40.37 11.05
CA CYS A 40 -42.31 40.25 10.59
C CYS A 40 -42.62 41.17 9.39
N GLN A 41 -41.64 41.93 8.92
CA GLN A 41 -41.75 42.79 7.75
C GLN A 41 -40.38 42.95 7.07
N SER A 42 -40.35 43.41 5.83
CA SER A 42 -39.08 43.50 5.09
C SER A 42 -38.16 44.61 5.57
N ILE A 43 -38.69 45.69 6.17
CA ILE A 43 -37.91 46.90 6.47
C ILE A 43 -38.14 47.32 7.92
N TYR A 44 -37.04 47.50 8.66
CA TYR A 44 -37.04 48.08 10.00
C TYR A 44 -36.25 49.39 10.00
N LYS A 45 -36.78 50.40 10.70
CA LYS A 45 -36.15 51.72 10.80
C LYS A 45 -35.98 52.08 12.26
N GLU A 46 -34.73 52.07 12.70
CA GLU A 46 -34.32 52.50 14.02
C GLU A 46 -33.85 53.95 13.91
N ASP A 47 -34.61 54.89 14.49
CA ASP A 47 -34.23 56.31 14.44
C ASP A 47 -33.00 56.59 15.33
N LEU A 48 -32.86 55.84 16.44
CA LEU A 48 -31.79 56.00 17.42
C LEU A 48 -31.09 54.66 17.67
N SER A 49 -29.76 54.72 17.79
CA SER A 49 -28.96 53.61 18.32
C SER A 49 -28.98 53.64 19.86
N PRO A 50 -29.12 52.50 20.52
CA PRO A 50 -29.12 52.45 21.98
C PRO A 50 -27.70 52.64 22.53
N THR A 51 -27.48 52.53 23.84
CA THR A 51 -26.17 52.79 24.44
C THR A 51 -25.84 51.73 25.48
N GLY A 52 -24.69 51.07 25.32
CA GLY A 52 -24.25 49.95 26.16
C GLY A 52 -24.55 48.57 25.56
N ASP A 53 -24.52 47.54 26.39
CA ASP A 53 -24.68 46.11 26.07
C ASP A 53 -25.92 45.54 26.77
N GLY A 54 -27.04 46.28 26.71
CA GLY A 54 -28.32 45.82 27.25
C GLY A 54 -28.38 45.62 28.77
N ASN A 55 -29.29 44.76 29.22
CA ASN A 55 -29.45 44.34 30.61
C ASN A 55 -28.76 42.99 30.90
N TYR A 56 -28.51 42.19 29.86
CA TYR A 56 -27.77 40.94 29.86
C TYR A 56 -26.39 41.19 29.28
N HIS A 57 -25.44 41.48 30.15
CA HIS A 57 -24.13 41.94 29.72
C HIS A 57 -23.26 40.81 29.15
N ASN A 58 -22.50 41.13 28.11
CA ASN A 58 -21.50 40.28 27.47
C ASN A 58 -22.07 39.01 26.81
N GLU A 59 -23.16 39.10 26.04
CA GLU A 59 -23.68 37.93 25.32
C GLU A 59 -22.75 37.50 24.16
N ILE A 60 -21.91 38.43 23.67
CA ILE A 60 -20.90 38.16 22.65
C ILE A 60 -19.50 38.04 23.27
N ASN A 61 -18.79 36.96 22.91
CA ASN A 61 -17.38 36.77 23.22
C ASN A 61 -16.50 37.23 22.06
N THR A 62 -15.65 38.23 22.31
CA THR A 62 -14.76 38.86 21.32
C THR A 62 -13.65 37.95 20.80
N ASP A 63 -13.36 36.85 21.49
CA ASP A 63 -12.35 35.88 21.03
C ASP A 63 -12.90 34.93 19.96
N ILE A 64 -14.23 34.84 19.81
CA ILE A 64 -14.89 33.89 18.90
C ILE A 64 -15.81 34.54 17.86
N SER A 65 -16.31 35.75 18.12
CA SER A 65 -17.04 36.59 17.15
C SER A 65 -16.08 37.53 16.41
N CYS A 66 -16.42 37.95 15.18
CA CYS A 66 -15.64 38.98 14.48
C CYS A 66 -15.93 40.40 14.99
N THR A 67 -17.03 40.60 15.72
CA THR A 67 -17.43 41.92 16.25
C THR A 67 -16.73 42.22 17.57
N ALA A 68 -16.58 43.51 17.88
CA ALA A 68 -15.98 44.00 19.12
C ALA A 68 -16.90 43.85 20.35
N GLY A 69 -17.68 42.77 20.40
CA GLY A 69 -18.70 42.52 21.41
C GLY A 69 -20.06 43.08 21.01
N GLU A 70 -20.89 43.27 22.02
CA GLU A 70 -22.27 43.74 21.92
C GLU A 70 -22.36 45.23 22.20
N LEU A 71 -21.82 46.05 21.28
CA LEU A 71 -21.71 47.49 21.51
C LEU A 71 -22.91 48.22 20.91
N ASN A 72 -23.76 48.81 21.77
CA ASN A 72 -24.90 49.63 21.35
C ASN A 72 -25.80 48.86 20.36
N SER A 73 -26.02 47.58 20.67
CA SER A 73 -26.54 46.57 19.75
C SER A 73 -28.06 46.64 19.61
N ILE A 74 -28.57 46.13 18.50
CA ILE A 74 -29.96 45.73 18.35
C ILE A 74 -29.97 44.34 17.76
N TRP A 75 -30.76 43.45 18.34
CA TRP A 75 -30.89 42.07 17.88
C TRP A 75 -32.17 41.87 17.09
N TYR A 76 -32.12 40.99 16.10
CA TYR A 76 -33.28 40.50 15.36
C TYR A 76 -33.36 38.99 15.45
N LEU A 77 -34.58 38.46 15.50
CA LEU A 77 -34.87 37.03 15.52
C LEU A 77 -35.73 36.65 14.31
N PHE A 78 -35.43 35.52 13.69
CA PHE A 78 -36.32 34.94 12.67
C PHE A 78 -36.17 33.43 12.58
N THR A 79 -37.28 32.75 12.30
CA THR A 79 -37.32 31.34 11.93
C THR A 79 -37.59 31.23 10.44
N VAL A 80 -36.78 30.43 9.76
CA VAL A 80 -36.82 30.32 8.30
C VAL A 80 -37.93 29.36 7.90
N GLN A 81 -38.83 29.78 7.02
CA GLN A 81 -39.98 28.96 6.60
C GLN A 81 -39.70 28.12 5.35
N GLU A 82 -38.85 28.61 4.44
CA GLU A 82 -38.47 27.95 3.20
C GLU A 82 -36.95 27.96 3.00
N ASN A 83 -36.42 26.99 2.25
CA ASN A 83 -34.98 26.97 1.93
C ASN A 83 -34.64 28.08 0.93
N GLY A 84 -33.61 28.88 1.23
CA GLY A 84 -33.25 30.02 0.40
C GLY A 84 -31.96 30.71 0.86
N GLU A 85 -31.78 31.98 0.50
CA GLU A 85 -30.60 32.76 0.91
C GLU A 85 -30.99 34.07 1.60
N LEU A 86 -30.50 34.29 2.81
CA LEU A 86 -30.64 35.55 3.55
C LEU A 86 -29.82 36.63 2.87
N GLY A 87 -30.53 37.71 2.50
CA GLY A 87 -29.93 38.94 2.05
C GLY A 87 -30.56 40.14 2.70
N PHE A 88 -29.72 41.04 3.20
CA PHE A 88 -30.16 42.29 3.82
C PHE A 88 -29.15 43.42 3.60
N LEU A 89 -29.63 44.65 3.68
CA LEU A 89 -28.82 45.86 3.61
C LEU A 89 -29.09 46.73 4.85
N ILE A 90 -28.04 47.04 5.59
CA ILE A 90 -28.04 48.03 6.68
C ILE A 90 -27.59 49.36 6.10
N THR A 91 -28.44 50.37 6.25
CA THR A 91 -28.20 51.75 5.86
C THR A 91 -28.18 52.64 7.10
N PRO A 92 -27.00 53.06 7.58
CA PRO A 92 -26.90 53.96 8.72
C PRO A 92 -27.60 55.31 8.45
N ASN A 93 -28.23 55.88 9.49
CA ASN A 93 -28.84 57.21 9.38
C ASN A 93 -27.79 58.32 9.21
N ASP A 94 -26.55 58.09 9.65
CA ASP A 94 -25.34 58.86 9.29
C ASP A 94 -24.35 57.92 8.60
N ILE A 95 -23.99 58.21 7.36
CA ILE A 95 -23.11 57.36 6.53
C ILE A 95 -21.69 57.23 7.10
N ASN A 96 -21.29 58.07 8.05
CA ASN A 96 -20.01 57.94 8.72
C ASN A 96 -20.05 56.97 9.90
N ASP A 97 -21.23 56.47 10.28
CA ASP A 97 -21.35 55.48 11.33
C ASP A 97 -20.97 54.09 10.81
N ASP A 98 -20.30 53.38 11.68
CA ASP A 98 -19.73 52.06 11.48
C ASP A 98 -20.56 51.04 12.24
N TYR A 99 -21.32 50.26 11.48
CA TYR A 99 -22.21 49.24 11.99
C TYR A 99 -21.63 47.88 11.65
N ASP A 100 -21.32 47.12 12.69
CA ASP A 100 -20.88 45.74 12.58
C ASP A 100 -22.08 44.80 12.79
N TRP A 101 -22.01 43.57 12.31
CA TRP A 101 -23.07 42.60 12.57
C TRP A 101 -22.59 41.16 12.63
N THR A 102 -23.36 40.32 13.31
CA THR A 102 -23.11 38.88 13.41
C THR A 102 -24.42 38.12 13.39
N LEU A 103 -24.46 37.05 12.62
CA LEU A 103 -25.59 36.13 12.54
C LEU A 103 -25.24 34.81 13.22
N PHE A 104 -26.11 34.36 14.12
CA PHE A 104 -26.00 33.07 14.80
C PHE A 104 -27.17 32.16 14.45
N ASN A 105 -26.90 30.86 14.33
CA ASN A 105 -27.90 29.80 14.21
C ASN A 105 -28.13 29.19 15.59
N ILE A 106 -29.31 29.42 16.15
CA ILE A 106 -29.68 28.97 17.50
C ILE A 106 -30.77 27.90 17.49
N THR A 107 -30.98 27.19 16.37
CA THR A 107 -32.05 26.17 16.25
C THR A 107 -32.05 25.15 17.40
N ASN A 108 -30.87 24.76 17.90
CA ASN A 108 -30.71 23.80 18.98
C ASN A 108 -29.88 24.37 20.15
N ALA A 109 -29.90 25.70 20.32
CA ALA A 109 -29.11 26.40 21.34
C ALA A 109 -29.93 27.53 21.97
N SER A 110 -29.52 27.98 23.15
CA SER A 110 -30.10 29.15 23.84
C SER A 110 -29.25 30.40 23.60
N CYS A 111 -29.76 31.58 23.95
CA CYS A 111 -28.99 32.83 23.89
C CYS A 111 -27.70 32.78 24.73
N GLU A 112 -27.72 32.08 25.87
CA GLU A 112 -26.54 31.95 26.74
C GLU A 112 -25.38 31.17 26.09
N ASP A 113 -25.69 30.28 25.15
CA ASP A 113 -24.71 29.45 24.46
C ASP A 113 -23.88 30.26 23.45
N ILE A 114 -24.42 31.38 22.94
CA ILE A 114 -23.77 32.25 21.93
C ILE A 114 -22.38 32.70 22.40
N ARG A 115 -22.22 32.98 23.70
CA ARG A 115 -20.95 33.41 24.28
C ARG A 115 -19.86 32.34 24.24
N ASN A 116 -20.25 31.07 24.31
CA ASN A 116 -19.34 29.95 24.58
C ASN A 116 -19.18 29.01 23.39
N ASP A 117 -20.09 29.03 22.42
CA ASP A 117 -20.08 28.14 21.27
C ASP A 117 -19.87 28.91 19.95
N GLN A 118 -18.63 28.90 19.47
CA GLN A 118 -18.26 29.52 18.20
C GLN A 118 -18.98 28.88 16.99
N SER A 119 -19.42 27.63 17.09
CA SER A 119 -20.07 26.93 15.98
C SER A 119 -21.44 27.50 15.61
N LEU A 120 -22.04 28.29 16.52
CA LEU A 120 -23.31 28.97 16.28
C LEU A 120 -23.17 30.13 15.29
N MET A 121 -21.99 30.73 15.14
CA MET A 121 -21.76 31.87 14.23
C MET A 121 -21.78 31.43 12.76
N VAL A 122 -22.70 31.99 11.98
CA VAL A 122 -22.94 31.63 10.57
C VAL A 122 -22.25 32.61 9.62
N SER A 123 -22.34 33.90 9.94
CA SER A 123 -21.78 34.98 9.12
C SER A 123 -21.51 36.17 10.02
N CYS A 124 -20.48 36.94 9.70
CA CYS A 124 -20.07 38.07 10.52
C CYS A 124 -19.41 39.15 9.66
N ASN A 125 -19.62 40.41 10.00
CA ASN A 125 -18.97 41.53 9.36
C ASN A 125 -18.59 42.57 10.41
N ALA A 126 -17.28 42.79 10.56
CA ALA A 126 -16.72 43.88 11.35
C ALA A 126 -15.85 44.81 10.49
N ALA A 127 -16.20 44.93 9.19
CA ALA A 127 -15.47 45.68 8.19
C ALA A 127 -15.75 47.18 8.35
N GLY A 128 -15.05 47.76 9.32
CA GLY A 128 -15.17 49.15 9.72
C GLY A 128 -13.88 49.95 9.63
N GLY A 129 -14.00 51.28 9.72
CA GLY A 129 -12.90 52.23 9.78
C GLY A 129 -12.33 52.71 8.43
N GLY A 130 -11.78 53.93 8.43
CA GLY A 130 -11.15 54.54 7.25
C GLY A 130 -12.15 54.99 6.18
N SER A 131 -12.21 54.29 5.04
CA SER A 131 -13.09 54.63 3.90
C SER A 131 -14.29 53.70 3.74
N CYS A 132 -14.58 52.86 4.74
CA CYS A 132 -15.59 51.79 4.65
C CYS A 132 -16.77 51.94 5.60
N ASN A 133 -16.88 53.05 6.33
CA ASN A 133 -18.06 53.34 7.13
C ASN A 133 -19.30 53.45 6.21
N GLY A 134 -20.48 53.20 6.77
CA GLY A 134 -21.74 53.34 6.06
C GLY A 134 -22.43 52.01 5.76
N LEU A 135 -22.75 51.77 4.49
CA LEU A 135 -23.58 50.63 4.09
C LEU A 135 -22.88 49.29 4.35
N THR A 136 -23.59 48.36 4.99
CA THR A 136 -23.12 46.97 5.18
C THR A 136 -24.27 45.97 5.04
N GLY A 137 -23.97 44.68 4.92
CA GLY A 137 -24.96 43.61 4.94
C GLY A 137 -24.57 42.40 4.09
N ALA A 138 -25.46 41.42 4.01
CA ALA A 138 -25.30 40.24 3.17
C ALA A 138 -25.98 40.48 1.80
N THR A 139 -25.31 41.17 0.87
CA THR A 139 -25.91 41.51 -0.43
C THR A 139 -25.61 40.50 -1.54
N GLY A 140 -24.54 39.72 -1.38
CA GLY A 140 -23.96 38.90 -2.45
C GLY A 140 -22.86 39.61 -3.25
N ASP A 141 -22.50 40.84 -2.86
CA ASP A 141 -21.44 41.61 -3.53
C ASP A 141 -20.01 41.19 -3.11
N SER A 142 -19.91 40.14 -2.32
CA SER A 142 -18.67 39.52 -1.85
C SER A 142 -18.82 38.00 -1.84
N GLN A 143 -17.71 37.27 -1.92
CA GLN A 143 -17.68 35.80 -1.87
C GLN A 143 -17.41 35.24 -0.46
N TRP A 144 -17.31 36.10 0.55
CA TRP A 144 -16.94 35.70 1.91
C TRP A 144 -18.07 35.96 2.90
N ASN A 145 -18.29 34.98 3.79
CA ASN A 145 -19.28 35.03 4.88
C ASN A 145 -18.72 35.65 6.17
N ILE A 146 -17.41 35.90 6.24
CA ILE A 146 -16.78 36.61 7.36
C ILE A 146 -15.92 37.73 6.80
N GLN A 147 -16.20 38.97 7.21
CA GLN A 147 -15.43 40.17 6.84
C GLN A 147 -14.74 40.74 8.08
N GLY A 148 -13.44 41.01 7.96
CA GLY A 148 -12.61 41.56 9.03
C GLY A 148 -12.50 43.06 9.03
N SER A 149 -11.85 43.59 10.07
CA SER A 149 -11.61 45.03 10.23
C SER A 149 -10.69 45.63 9.16
N ASN A 150 -10.92 46.91 8.81
CA ASN A 150 -10.13 47.72 7.87
C ASN A 150 -10.19 47.27 6.40
N CYS A 151 -11.30 47.56 5.72
CA CYS A 151 -11.36 47.48 4.26
C CYS A 151 -10.10 48.05 3.58
N ASN A 152 -9.44 47.23 2.78
CA ASN A 152 -8.26 47.56 1.96
C ASN A 152 -6.89 47.66 2.65
N ASN A 153 -6.70 47.25 3.92
CA ASN A 153 -5.36 47.14 4.52
C ASN A 153 -5.02 45.71 4.98
N SER A 154 -4.42 44.95 4.06
CA SER A 154 -3.81 43.61 4.25
C SER A 154 -4.81 42.47 4.50
N PRO A 155 -4.79 41.39 3.69
CA PRO A 155 -5.61 40.21 3.97
C PRO A 155 -5.01 39.45 5.16
N ASP A 156 -5.77 39.30 6.24
CA ASP A 156 -5.59 38.13 7.08
C ASP A 156 -6.12 36.94 6.26
N ILE A 157 -5.30 35.91 6.09
CA ILE A 157 -5.45 34.83 5.10
C ILE A 157 -6.78 34.05 5.15
N ASN A 158 -7.63 34.32 6.13
CA ASN A 158 -8.87 33.62 6.38
C ASN A 158 -10.14 34.48 6.13
N TRP A 159 -10.05 35.82 6.05
CA TRP A 159 -11.23 36.72 6.09
C TRP A 159 -11.29 37.66 4.87
N GLY A 160 -12.50 38.12 4.51
CA GLY A 160 -12.69 39.13 3.46
C GLY A 160 -12.50 40.57 3.97
N ASN A 161 -12.38 41.53 3.04
CA ASN A 161 -12.15 42.97 3.31
C ASN A 161 -13.22 43.90 2.68
N SER A 162 -14.46 43.43 2.59
CA SER A 162 -15.59 44.15 1.99
C SER A 162 -16.59 44.61 3.05
N ALA A 163 -17.24 45.75 2.82
CA ALA A 163 -18.38 46.18 3.63
C ALA A 163 -19.61 45.24 3.48
N PHE A 164 -19.58 44.32 2.50
CA PHE A 164 -20.66 43.36 2.24
C PHE A 164 -20.18 41.91 2.31
N ASN A 165 -21.07 41.02 2.74
CA ASN A 165 -20.89 39.57 2.73
C ASN A 165 -21.57 38.93 1.52
N ASP A 166 -21.22 37.67 1.25
CA ASP A 166 -22.06 36.82 0.39
C ASP A 166 -23.45 36.63 1.03
N ARG A 167 -24.43 36.22 0.22
CA ARG A 167 -25.74 35.84 0.73
C ARG A 167 -25.63 34.55 1.52
N ILE A 168 -26.41 34.43 2.59
CA ILE A 168 -26.20 33.37 3.57
C ILE A 168 -27.25 32.27 3.33
N PRO A 169 -26.86 31.03 2.99
CA PRO A 169 -27.81 29.95 2.77
C PRO A 169 -28.55 29.58 4.06
N MET A 170 -29.88 29.49 3.99
CA MET A 170 -30.74 29.14 5.11
C MET A 170 -31.57 27.90 4.82
N ARG A 171 -31.94 27.20 5.90
CA ARG A 171 -32.78 26.01 5.85
C ARG A 171 -34.10 26.24 6.59
N ALA A 172 -35.19 25.77 6.01
CA ALA A 172 -36.51 25.77 6.64
C ALA A 172 -36.46 25.09 8.02
N GLY A 173 -37.16 25.68 9.00
CA GLY A 173 -37.21 25.24 10.40
C GLY A 173 -36.06 25.73 11.28
N ASN A 174 -35.01 26.34 10.71
CA ASN A 174 -33.91 26.88 11.51
C ASN A 174 -34.24 28.27 12.06
N THR A 175 -33.81 28.54 13.29
CA THR A 175 -33.97 29.83 13.97
C THR A 175 -32.63 30.54 14.09
N TYR A 176 -32.60 31.82 13.70
CA TYR A 176 -31.38 32.64 13.69
C TYR A 176 -31.59 33.94 14.46
N VAL A 177 -30.51 34.43 15.04
CA VAL A 177 -30.44 35.77 15.63
C VAL A 177 -29.36 36.60 14.97
N LEU A 178 -29.71 37.81 14.54
CA LEU A 178 -28.82 38.81 13.93
C LEU A 178 -28.58 39.94 14.92
N MET A 179 -27.36 40.06 15.41
CA MET A 179 -26.92 41.23 16.18
C MET A 179 -26.38 42.29 15.23
N VAL A 180 -26.83 43.54 15.38
CA VAL A 180 -26.29 44.72 14.70
C VAL A 180 -25.72 45.65 15.75
N SER A 181 -24.42 45.91 15.71
CA SER A 181 -23.64 46.64 16.71
C SER A 181 -23.18 47.98 16.16
N ASN A 182 -23.45 49.08 16.85
CA ASN A 182 -22.93 50.40 16.49
C ASN A 182 -21.55 50.59 17.13
N TRP A 183 -20.51 50.28 16.37
CA TRP A 183 -19.12 50.44 16.80
C TRP A 183 -18.72 51.91 16.97
N SER A 184 -19.27 52.79 16.13
CA SER A 184 -18.99 54.24 16.21
C SER A 184 -19.47 54.90 17.50
N GLY A 185 -20.43 54.30 18.20
CA GLY A 185 -20.99 54.84 19.45
C GLY A 185 -21.79 56.14 19.26
N SER A 186 -22.20 56.42 18.03
CA SER A 186 -23.12 57.53 17.73
C SER A 186 -24.52 57.23 18.27
N LYS A 187 -25.42 58.22 18.26
CA LYS A 187 -26.84 57.99 18.59
C LYS A 187 -27.71 57.77 17.37
N ASN A 188 -27.17 57.84 16.15
CA ASN A 188 -27.96 57.69 14.94
C ASN A 188 -28.20 56.21 14.71
N GLY A 189 -29.45 55.77 14.57
CA GLY A 189 -29.78 54.38 14.23
C GLY A 189 -29.50 54.04 12.76
N TYR A 190 -30.20 53.03 12.24
CA TYR A 190 -30.08 52.56 10.86
C TYR A 190 -31.44 52.10 10.32
N THR A 191 -31.51 51.92 9.00
CA THR A 191 -32.56 51.15 8.34
C THR A 191 -31.98 49.80 7.92
N ILE A 192 -32.62 48.70 8.28
CA ILE A 192 -32.29 47.36 7.76
C ILE A 192 -33.40 46.89 6.82
N ASP A 193 -33.01 46.50 5.61
CA ASP A 193 -33.90 46.04 4.55
C ASP A 193 -33.56 44.60 4.17
N PHE A 194 -34.45 43.67 4.52
CA PHE A 194 -34.36 42.24 4.25
C PHE A 194 -34.92 41.84 2.88
N SER A 195 -35.40 42.78 2.05
CA SER A 195 -35.97 42.48 0.73
C SER A 195 -35.00 41.83 -0.25
N GLY A 196 -33.70 41.86 0.05
CA GLY A 196 -32.67 41.13 -0.69
C GLY A 196 -32.77 39.61 -0.57
N SER A 197 -33.49 39.08 0.42
CA SER A 197 -33.64 37.65 0.70
C SER A 197 -34.40 36.89 -0.38
N THR A 198 -34.02 35.63 -0.66
CA THR A 198 -34.66 34.78 -1.69
C THR A 198 -35.23 33.51 -1.11
N GLY A 199 -36.49 33.17 -1.40
CA GLY A 199 -37.06 31.85 -1.07
C GLY A 199 -37.04 31.45 0.41
N LEU A 200 -37.02 32.43 1.32
CA LEU A 200 -36.80 32.15 2.76
C LEU A 200 -38.06 32.14 3.62
N GLY A 201 -39.07 32.95 3.28
CA GLY A 201 -40.14 33.27 4.23
C GLY A 201 -39.62 33.73 5.60
N ILE A 202 -38.52 34.52 5.66
CA ILE A 202 -38.02 35.12 6.92
C ILE A 202 -39.02 36.09 7.56
N ILE A 203 -40.02 36.52 6.78
CA ILE A 203 -41.17 37.25 7.26
C ILE A 203 -42.18 36.19 7.68
N ASP A 204 -42.41 36.09 8.98
CA ASP A 204 -43.26 35.04 9.51
C ASP A 204 -44.75 35.31 9.26
N GLU A 205 -45.33 34.62 8.28
CA GLU A 205 -46.78 34.58 8.01
C GLU A 205 -47.42 33.23 8.41
N ASN A 206 -46.64 32.30 8.97
CA ASN A 206 -47.15 30.99 9.35
C ASN A 206 -47.92 31.09 10.66
N ARG A 207 -48.79 30.11 10.93
CA ARG A 207 -49.49 30.06 12.20
C ARG A 207 -48.73 29.13 13.13
N PRO A 208 -48.60 29.48 14.42
CA PRO A 208 -48.01 28.58 15.40
C PRO A 208 -48.92 27.38 15.66
N GLU A 209 -48.37 26.18 15.60
CA GLU A 209 -49.04 24.92 15.91
C GLU A 209 -48.33 24.23 17.09
N ILE A 210 -49.04 23.36 17.83
CA ILE A 210 -48.38 22.49 18.80
C ILE A 210 -47.60 21.41 18.05
N ALA A 211 -46.28 21.47 18.10
CA ALA A 211 -45.39 20.52 17.46
C ALA A 211 -45.20 19.24 18.28
N ARG A 212 -45.17 19.36 19.61
CA ARG A 212 -45.02 18.22 20.53
C ARG A 212 -45.71 18.50 21.87
N VAL A 213 -46.28 17.44 22.44
CA VAL A 213 -46.66 17.41 23.85
C VAL A 213 -45.94 16.23 24.51
N SER A 214 -45.21 16.49 25.59
CA SER A 214 -44.73 15.46 26.51
C SER A 214 -45.79 15.32 27.59
N VAL A 215 -46.52 14.20 27.55
CA VAL A 215 -47.57 13.89 28.52
C VAL A 215 -46.96 13.15 29.71
N PRO A 216 -47.64 13.15 30.87
CA PRO A 216 -47.27 12.30 31.98
C PRO A 216 -47.36 10.82 31.59
N ASP A 217 -46.34 10.04 31.93
CA ASP A 217 -46.29 8.60 31.65
C ASP A 217 -46.85 7.78 32.83
N GLU A 218 -46.91 8.37 34.03
CA GLU A 218 -47.21 7.69 35.28
C GLU A 218 -48.19 8.46 36.18
N CYS A 219 -48.89 7.73 37.05
CA CYS A 219 -49.67 8.37 38.12
C CYS A 219 -48.72 8.96 39.19
N GLY A 220 -49.08 10.14 39.70
CA GLY A 220 -48.29 10.93 40.65
C GLY A 220 -47.53 12.09 40.00
N GLU A 221 -47.35 12.03 38.69
CA GLU A 221 -46.76 13.14 37.93
C GLU A 221 -47.70 14.35 37.91
N ASN A 222 -47.08 15.53 37.92
CA ASN A 222 -47.75 16.80 38.15
C ASN A 222 -47.38 17.86 37.12
N PHE A 223 -46.89 17.48 35.95
CA PHE A 223 -46.62 18.43 34.87
C PHE A 223 -46.69 17.78 33.49
N LEU A 224 -46.92 18.58 32.45
CA LEU A 224 -46.77 18.21 31.05
C LEU A 224 -45.97 19.30 30.32
N GLU A 225 -45.34 18.97 29.20
CA GLU A 225 -44.55 19.94 28.42
C GLU A 225 -45.13 20.10 27.02
N VAL A 226 -45.23 21.34 26.54
CA VAL A 226 -45.78 21.71 25.24
C VAL A 226 -44.73 22.48 24.47
N THR A 227 -44.42 22.03 23.26
CA THR A 227 -43.53 22.70 22.33
C THR A 227 -44.32 23.15 21.11
N PHE A 228 -44.27 24.44 20.79
CA PHE A 228 -44.86 25.00 19.57
C PHE A 228 -43.92 24.84 18.36
N SER A 229 -44.45 24.97 17.15
CA SER A 229 -43.68 24.98 15.89
C SER A 229 -42.68 26.13 15.83
N GLU A 230 -43.02 27.24 16.49
CA GLU A 230 -42.32 28.53 16.50
C GLU A 230 -42.53 29.26 17.83
N ASN A 231 -41.92 30.44 17.97
CA ASN A 231 -41.97 31.21 19.21
C ASN A 231 -43.34 31.89 19.40
N ILE A 232 -43.93 31.73 20.58
CA ILE A 232 -45.18 32.35 21.01
C ILE A 232 -44.88 33.61 21.80
N ASP A 233 -45.65 34.68 21.56
CA ASP A 233 -45.61 35.89 22.38
C ASP A 233 -46.12 35.57 23.80
N CYS A 234 -45.24 35.71 24.79
CA CYS A 234 -45.51 35.41 26.20
C CYS A 234 -46.73 36.16 26.74
N SER A 235 -47.09 37.32 26.17
CA SER A 235 -48.23 38.13 26.61
C SER A 235 -49.59 37.59 26.16
N THR A 236 -49.60 36.65 25.21
CA THR A 236 -50.82 36.13 24.56
C THR A 236 -51.18 34.71 25.00
N ILE A 237 -50.31 34.08 25.77
CA ILE A 237 -50.50 32.72 26.27
C ILE A 237 -50.59 32.73 27.80
N THR A 238 -51.64 32.11 28.32
CA THR A 238 -51.88 31.97 29.76
C THR A 238 -52.28 30.54 30.08
N ASN A 239 -52.32 30.23 31.37
CA ASN A 239 -52.79 28.93 31.82
C ASN A 239 -54.27 28.64 31.47
N PHE A 240 -55.07 29.67 31.18
CA PHE A 240 -56.47 29.52 30.75
C PHE A 240 -56.61 29.04 29.31
N ASN A 241 -55.55 29.13 28.51
CA ASN A 241 -55.53 28.60 27.14
C ASN A 241 -55.36 27.08 27.11
N PHE A 242 -55.21 26.41 28.26
CA PHE A 242 -55.02 24.97 28.33
C PHE A 242 -56.09 24.29 29.18
N SER A 243 -56.54 23.12 28.76
CA SER A 243 -57.42 22.25 29.55
C SER A 243 -56.93 20.81 29.55
N LEU A 244 -57.10 20.15 30.70
CA LEU A 244 -56.83 18.73 30.87
C LEU A 244 -58.06 18.07 31.52
N GLU A 245 -58.67 17.12 30.80
CA GLU A 245 -59.82 16.36 31.25
C GLU A 245 -59.45 14.89 31.41
N GLY A 246 -59.94 14.23 32.46
CA GLY A 246 -59.69 12.81 32.72
C GLY A 246 -60.12 12.37 34.13
N PRO A 247 -59.96 11.08 34.47
CA PRO A 247 -60.19 10.55 35.83
C PRO A 247 -59.40 11.32 36.89
N GLY A 248 -59.91 11.42 38.13
CA GLY A 248 -59.28 12.19 39.22
C GLY A 248 -59.35 13.73 39.13
N GLY A 249 -59.87 14.30 38.03
CA GLY A 249 -60.05 15.74 37.84
C GLY A 249 -61.22 16.37 38.64
N PRO A 250 -61.45 17.69 38.55
CA PRO A 250 -60.89 18.63 37.57
C PRO A 250 -59.43 19.02 37.84
N TYR A 251 -58.66 19.16 36.76
CA TYR A 251 -57.26 19.58 36.80
C TYR A 251 -57.13 21.07 36.50
N ASN A 252 -56.46 21.81 37.38
CA ASN A 252 -56.00 23.16 37.09
C ASN A 252 -54.59 23.09 36.54
N LEU A 253 -54.37 23.74 35.40
CA LEU A 253 -53.05 23.89 34.82
C LEU A 253 -52.48 25.24 35.28
N GLY A 254 -51.27 25.21 35.82
CA GLY A 254 -50.41 26.38 35.97
C GLY A 254 -49.41 26.37 34.82
N ILE A 255 -49.16 27.50 34.18
CA ILE A 255 -48.11 27.61 33.17
C ILE A 255 -46.82 28.02 33.88
N GLU A 256 -45.84 27.12 33.90
CA GLU A 256 -44.45 27.45 34.16
C GLU A 256 -43.72 27.35 32.81
N GLY A 257 -42.73 28.18 32.53
CA GLY A 257 -42.14 28.08 31.20
C GLY A 257 -41.09 29.12 30.91
N GLY A 258 -39.84 28.68 31.07
CA GLY A 258 -38.69 29.13 30.32
C GLY A 258 -38.46 30.63 30.27
N VAL A 259 -38.06 31.08 29.08
CA VAL A 259 -37.64 32.44 28.79
C VAL A 259 -38.72 33.46 29.17
N CYS A 260 -40.01 33.12 29.04
CA CYS A 260 -41.12 33.97 29.47
C CYS A 260 -41.09 34.26 30.99
N ALA A 261 -40.79 33.26 31.82
CA ALA A 261 -40.73 33.40 33.27
C ALA A 261 -39.48 34.15 33.75
N GLU A 262 -38.41 34.11 32.95
CA GLU A 262 -37.16 34.85 33.16
C GLU A 262 -37.22 36.29 32.61
N GLY A 263 -38.36 36.67 32.02
CA GLY A 263 -38.67 38.03 31.58
C GLY A 263 -38.53 38.28 30.09
N GLY A 264 -38.18 37.28 29.29
CA GLY A 264 -38.16 37.37 27.84
C GLY A 264 -39.56 37.54 27.22
N ASN A 265 -39.58 37.97 25.96
CA ASN A 265 -40.81 38.39 25.29
C ASN A 265 -41.54 37.24 24.57
N TYR A 266 -40.85 36.13 24.32
CA TYR A 266 -41.39 34.98 23.62
C TYR A 266 -40.73 33.68 24.07
N ASP A 267 -41.41 32.56 23.91
CA ASP A 267 -40.88 31.22 24.18
C ASP A 267 -41.52 30.21 23.22
N LYS A 268 -40.83 29.08 23.03
CA LYS A 268 -41.29 27.95 22.23
C LYS A 268 -41.79 26.79 23.12
N ASN A 269 -41.28 26.69 24.34
CA ASN A 269 -41.49 25.56 25.23
C ASN A 269 -42.18 25.99 26.53
N TYR A 270 -43.29 25.34 26.86
CA TYR A 270 -44.09 25.63 28.04
C TYR A 270 -44.26 24.37 28.88
N ARG A 271 -44.02 24.48 30.19
CA ARG A 271 -44.21 23.41 31.18
C ARG A 271 -45.47 23.67 32.00
N LEU A 272 -46.54 22.92 31.74
CA LEU A 272 -47.78 23.10 32.47
C LEU A 272 -47.78 22.24 33.73
N LEU A 273 -47.78 22.86 34.91
CA LEU A 273 -48.00 22.18 36.19
C LEU A 273 -49.47 21.77 36.34
N ILE A 274 -49.69 20.52 36.71
CA ILE A 274 -51.00 19.90 36.91
C ILE A 274 -51.32 19.88 38.40
N SER A 275 -52.47 20.45 38.79
CA SER A 275 -52.93 20.48 40.19
C SER A 275 -54.42 20.15 40.31
N PRO A 276 -54.80 19.11 41.09
CA PRO A 276 -53.92 18.17 41.80
C PRO A 276 -53.08 17.30 40.83
N PRO A 277 -51.96 16.70 41.26
CA PRO A 277 -51.25 15.70 40.46
C PRO A 277 -52.17 14.58 40.00
N ILE A 278 -51.87 13.96 38.86
CA ILE A 278 -52.71 12.88 38.35
C ILE A 278 -52.63 11.69 39.29
N SER A 279 -53.79 11.23 39.79
CA SER A 279 -53.86 10.19 40.84
C SER A 279 -54.68 8.96 40.43
N GLU A 280 -55.26 8.97 39.24
CA GLU A 280 -56.09 7.88 38.72
C GLU A 280 -55.61 7.45 37.33
N LEU A 281 -55.61 6.14 37.06
CA LEU A 281 -55.34 5.60 35.74
C LEU A 281 -56.52 5.82 34.79
N GLY A 282 -56.24 5.98 33.50
CA GLY A 282 -57.28 6.04 32.46
C GLY A 282 -56.91 6.95 31.30
N ASP A 283 -57.93 7.31 30.52
CA ASP A 283 -57.80 8.14 29.32
C ASP A 283 -58.00 9.62 29.67
N PHE A 284 -57.10 10.46 29.19
CA PHE A 284 -57.05 11.91 29.39
C PHE A 284 -57.07 12.63 28.04
N THR A 285 -57.67 13.82 28.03
CA THR A 285 -57.69 14.71 26.87
C THR A 285 -57.03 16.03 27.24
N PHE A 286 -55.93 16.36 26.56
CA PHE A 286 -55.25 17.65 26.66
C PHE A 286 -55.66 18.55 25.49
N SER A 287 -55.97 19.82 25.74
CA SER A 287 -56.38 20.77 24.70
C SER A 287 -55.76 22.16 24.86
N LEU A 288 -55.44 22.79 23.72
CA LEU A 288 -55.20 24.22 23.58
C LEU A 288 -56.49 24.90 23.12
N VAL A 289 -56.98 25.82 23.95
CA VAL A 289 -58.17 26.63 23.73
C VAL A 289 -57.74 28.04 23.33
N THR A 290 -57.96 28.36 22.05
CA THR A 290 -57.72 29.69 21.46
C THR A 290 -58.94 30.08 20.62
N ASN A 291 -59.33 31.35 20.65
CA ASN A 291 -60.51 31.87 19.92
C ASN A 291 -60.30 33.33 19.49
N GLU A 292 -61.27 33.91 18.77
CA GLU A 292 -61.16 35.29 18.23
C GLU A 292 -60.93 36.38 19.30
N THR A 293 -61.23 36.12 20.58
CA THR A 293 -61.07 37.09 21.69
C THR A 293 -59.92 36.78 22.64
N ASP A 294 -59.35 35.58 22.54
CA ASP A 294 -58.27 35.08 23.40
C ASP A 294 -57.34 34.24 22.53
N GLN A 295 -56.56 34.94 21.71
CA GLN A 295 -55.69 34.35 20.70
C GLN A 295 -54.32 34.09 21.30
N VAL A 296 -53.83 32.87 21.16
CA VAL A 296 -52.40 32.57 21.33
C VAL A 296 -51.70 32.95 20.02
N LEU A 297 -50.81 33.93 20.07
CA LEU A 297 -50.14 34.51 18.91
C LEU A 297 -48.66 34.11 18.89
N ASP A 298 -48.13 33.90 17.70
CA ASP A 298 -46.68 33.97 17.52
C ASP A 298 -46.16 35.41 17.71
N VAL A 299 -44.84 35.59 17.61
CA VAL A 299 -44.23 36.91 17.78
C VAL A 299 -44.49 37.89 16.62
N CYS A 300 -45.07 37.43 15.51
CA CYS A 300 -45.51 38.25 14.37
C CYS A 300 -47.02 38.49 14.34
N GLY A 301 -47.76 38.01 15.33
CA GLY A 301 -49.19 38.22 15.51
C GLY A 301 -50.07 37.23 14.73
N ASN A 302 -49.54 36.12 14.21
CA ASN A 302 -50.38 35.10 13.59
C ASN A 302 -51.02 34.21 14.68
N PRO A 303 -52.34 33.96 14.63
CA PRO A 303 -53.02 33.21 15.67
C PRO A 303 -52.92 31.70 15.47
N SER A 304 -52.63 31.01 16.57
CA SER A 304 -52.67 29.55 16.68
C SER A 304 -54.08 28.99 16.43
N LEU A 305 -54.14 27.71 16.07
CA LEU A 305 -55.39 26.96 15.92
C LEU A 305 -55.69 26.14 17.20
N PRO A 306 -56.97 25.88 17.53
CA PRO A 306 -57.31 24.97 18.60
C PRO A 306 -56.69 23.58 18.36
N PHE A 307 -56.14 23.00 19.43
CA PHE A 307 -55.51 21.68 19.40
C PHE A 307 -56.12 20.79 20.49
N SER A 308 -56.26 19.49 20.22
CA SER A 308 -56.70 18.51 21.20
C SER A 308 -56.07 17.16 20.90
N MET A 309 -55.65 16.46 21.96
CA MET A 309 -55.12 15.10 21.87
C MET A 309 -55.53 14.27 23.07
N ASP A 310 -55.69 12.97 22.83
CA ASP A 310 -55.96 11.97 23.85
C ASP A 310 -54.66 11.22 24.20
N PHE A 311 -54.48 10.90 25.48
CA PHE A 311 -53.41 10.04 25.97
C PHE A 311 -53.91 9.16 27.13
N THR A 312 -53.24 8.03 27.38
CA THR A 312 -53.65 7.08 28.42
C THR A 312 -52.53 6.95 29.45
N ILE A 313 -52.87 7.11 30.73
CA ILE A 313 -51.98 6.75 31.83
C ILE A 313 -52.32 5.31 32.22
N GLY A 314 -51.49 4.39 31.74
CA GLY A 314 -51.71 2.94 31.86
C GLY A 314 -50.91 2.25 32.96
N HIS A 315 -49.93 2.94 33.57
CA HIS A 315 -49.01 2.33 34.53
C HIS A 315 -49.22 2.91 35.94
N ALA A 316 -49.46 2.02 36.91
CA ALA A 316 -49.38 2.31 38.33
C ALA A 316 -47.91 2.21 38.77
N LEU A 317 -47.35 3.34 39.25
CA LEU A 317 -45.96 3.50 39.72
C LEU A 317 -44.88 2.93 38.80
N SER A 318 -44.05 3.78 38.22
CA SER A 318 -42.63 3.45 38.08
C SER A 318 -41.85 4.23 39.15
N ILE A 319 -41.56 3.53 40.23
CA ILE A 319 -40.48 3.91 41.11
C ILE A 319 -39.40 2.88 40.86
N GLY A 320 -38.18 3.35 40.59
CA GLY A 320 -36.96 2.56 40.58
C GLY A 320 -36.65 2.02 41.98
N LEU A 321 -37.51 1.16 42.49
CA LEU A 321 -37.24 0.30 43.63
C LEU A 321 -36.22 -0.73 43.14
N ASP A 322 -34.96 -0.44 43.39
CA ASP A 322 -33.81 -1.28 43.10
C ASP A 322 -32.95 -1.34 44.36
N LEU A 323 -32.98 -2.48 45.06
CA LEU A 323 -32.18 -2.78 46.24
C LEU A 323 -30.70 -3.01 45.90
N GLY A 324 -30.30 -2.80 44.64
CA GLY A 324 -28.97 -3.04 44.10
C GLY A 324 -28.90 -4.38 43.37
N GLN A 325 -27.78 -4.65 42.70
CA GLN A 325 -27.59 -5.92 41.97
C GLN A 325 -27.86 -7.14 42.85
N ASP A 326 -28.52 -8.15 42.26
CA ASP A 326 -28.95 -9.43 42.84
C ASP A 326 -27.85 -10.27 43.52
N THR A 327 -26.64 -9.76 43.72
CA THR A 327 -25.57 -10.44 44.45
C THR A 327 -24.61 -9.40 45.05
N ALA A 328 -25.00 -8.75 46.15
CA ALA A 328 -24.09 -7.88 46.90
C ALA A 328 -23.04 -8.75 47.62
N LEU A 329 -21.84 -8.85 47.02
CA LEU A 329 -20.69 -9.60 47.55
C LEU A 329 -19.92 -8.74 48.53
N LEU A 330 -19.99 -9.10 49.81
CA LEU A 330 -19.33 -8.38 50.92
C LEU A 330 -18.42 -9.31 51.69
N CYS A 331 -17.42 -8.77 52.39
CA CYS A 331 -16.67 -9.58 53.35
C CYS A 331 -17.33 -9.56 54.73
N VAL A 332 -17.24 -10.67 55.47
CA VAL A 332 -17.75 -10.75 56.85
C VAL A 332 -17.24 -9.59 57.70
N GLY A 333 -18.17 -8.86 58.34
CA GLY A 333 -17.88 -7.70 59.19
C GLY A 333 -18.10 -6.35 58.52
N GLN A 334 -18.45 -6.32 57.23
CA GLN A 334 -18.99 -5.12 56.58
C GLN A 334 -20.50 -5.02 56.83
N ASP A 335 -20.99 -3.81 57.06
CA ASP A 335 -22.43 -3.55 57.20
C ASP A 335 -22.99 -3.17 55.82
N LEU A 336 -24.11 -3.80 55.43
CA LEU A 336 -24.91 -3.38 54.27
C LEU A 336 -26.22 -2.79 54.77
N LEU A 337 -26.53 -1.58 54.33
CA LEU A 337 -27.81 -0.93 54.57
C LEU A 337 -28.54 -0.88 53.22
N LEU A 338 -29.62 -1.64 53.11
CA LEU A 338 -30.56 -1.54 52.01
C LEU A 338 -31.46 -0.33 52.27
N ASP A 339 -31.64 0.53 51.28
CA ASP A 339 -32.43 1.77 51.39
C ASP A 339 -33.47 1.81 50.27
N ALA A 340 -34.75 1.70 50.66
CA ALA A 340 -35.90 1.77 49.77
C ALA A 340 -36.65 3.12 49.88
N THR A 341 -36.03 4.15 50.46
CA THR A 341 -36.69 5.43 50.80
C THR A 341 -37.40 6.07 49.60
N ASN A 342 -38.72 6.24 49.75
CA ASN A 342 -39.61 6.99 48.89
C ASN A 342 -40.58 7.87 49.72
N MET A 343 -40.78 9.13 49.33
CA MET A 343 -41.49 10.12 50.16
C MET A 343 -43.00 9.89 50.29
N LEU A 344 -43.61 8.97 49.54
CA LEU A 344 -45.07 8.77 49.51
C LEU A 344 -45.50 7.29 49.59
N ALA A 345 -44.66 6.41 50.12
CA ALA A 345 -44.97 4.98 50.20
C ALA A 345 -44.87 4.40 51.62
N THR A 346 -45.56 3.28 51.83
CA THR A 346 -45.42 2.41 53.00
C THR A 346 -44.57 1.20 52.65
N TYR A 347 -43.80 0.69 53.62
CA TYR A 347 -42.82 -0.39 53.42
C TYR A 347 -43.20 -1.62 54.21
N ARG A 348 -42.89 -2.79 53.66
CA ARG A 348 -42.95 -4.06 54.36
C ARG A 348 -41.83 -4.98 53.91
N TRP A 349 -40.84 -5.17 54.78
CA TRP A 349 -39.74 -6.12 54.57
C TRP A 349 -40.18 -7.57 54.82
N GLN A 350 -39.35 -8.53 54.41
CA GLN A 350 -39.58 -9.96 54.58
C GLN A 350 -39.79 -10.40 56.06
N ASP A 351 -39.29 -9.63 57.02
CA ASP A 351 -39.50 -9.86 58.47
C ASP A 351 -40.72 -9.11 59.06
N GLY A 352 -41.43 -8.35 58.23
CA GLY A 352 -42.60 -7.56 58.61
C GLY A 352 -42.28 -6.15 59.15
N SER A 353 -41.02 -5.73 59.18
CA SER A 353 -40.64 -4.36 59.53
C SER A 353 -41.06 -3.35 58.45
N THR A 354 -41.24 -2.08 58.84
CA THR A 354 -41.81 -1.03 57.98
C THR A 354 -40.91 0.21 57.85
N SER A 355 -39.64 0.09 58.26
CA SER A 355 -38.63 1.14 58.06
C SER A 355 -38.32 1.29 56.57
N PRO A 356 -38.04 2.49 56.05
CA PRO A 356 -37.57 2.64 54.66
C PRO A 356 -36.19 2.00 54.42
N THR A 357 -35.44 1.69 55.48
CA THR A 357 -34.11 1.05 55.41
C THR A 357 -34.06 -0.28 56.16
N TYR A 358 -33.18 -1.19 55.72
CA TYR A 358 -32.94 -2.51 56.31
C TYR A 358 -31.45 -2.84 56.44
N SER A 359 -31.00 -3.23 57.63
CA SER A 359 -29.60 -3.60 57.86
C SER A 359 -29.39 -5.11 57.67
N VAL A 360 -28.49 -5.45 56.76
CA VAL A 360 -28.16 -6.83 56.37
C VAL A 360 -26.84 -7.24 57.02
N THR A 361 -26.85 -8.37 57.74
CA THR A 361 -25.69 -8.89 58.50
C THR A 361 -25.43 -10.38 58.29
N GLN A 362 -26.27 -11.06 57.51
CA GLN A 362 -26.16 -12.49 57.21
C GLN A 362 -26.49 -12.75 55.75
N ASN A 363 -26.12 -13.92 55.25
CA ASN A 363 -26.48 -14.34 53.90
C ASN A 363 -27.99 -14.59 53.81
N GLY A 364 -28.61 -14.17 52.72
CA GLY A 364 -30.02 -14.44 52.49
C GLY A 364 -30.62 -13.60 51.37
N LEU A 365 -31.87 -13.94 51.06
CA LEU A 365 -32.72 -13.16 50.17
C LEU A 365 -33.47 -12.13 51.01
N TYR A 366 -33.31 -10.86 50.66
CA TYR A 366 -33.95 -9.72 51.31
C TYR A 366 -34.95 -9.12 50.35
N ALA A 367 -36.18 -8.90 50.80
CA ALA A 367 -37.26 -8.44 49.94
C ALA A 367 -38.03 -7.31 50.62
N VAL A 368 -38.37 -6.27 49.85
CA VAL A 368 -39.22 -5.17 50.32
C VAL A 368 -40.42 -5.02 49.42
N THR A 369 -41.60 -4.98 50.03
CA THR A 369 -42.85 -4.58 49.38
C THR A 369 -43.10 -3.11 49.67
N VAL A 370 -43.36 -2.32 48.63
CA VAL A 370 -43.65 -0.88 48.71
C VAL A 370 -45.05 -0.63 48.18
N GLU A 371 -45.88 0.07 48.96
CA GLU A 371 -47.30 0.34 48.65
C GLU A 371 -47.65 1.83 48.79
N ASN A 372 -48.38 2.38 47.82
CA ASN A 372 -49.05 3.69 47.92
C ASN A 372 -50.43 3.67 47.23
N ASP A 373 -51.08 4.84 47.16
CA ASP A 373 -52.44 5.01 46.62
C ASP A 373 -52.62 4.55 45.16
N CYS A 374 -51.53 4.38 44.42
CA CYS A 374 -51.53 3.96 43.03
C CYS A 374 -51.23 2.46 42.81
N GLY A 375 -50.57 1.75 43.75
CA GLY A 375 -50.20 0.35 43.55
C GLY A 375 -49.22 -0.26 44.57
N VAL A 376 -48.82 -1.51 44.31
CA VAL A 376 -47.90 -2.31 45.15
C VAL A 376 -46.76 -2.85 44.28
N LEU A 377 -45.51 -2.64 44.69
CA LEU A 377 -44.31 -3.19 44.07
C LEU A 377 -43.53 -4.06 45.08
N THR A 378 -42.74 -5.01 44.60
CA THR A 378 -41.83 -5.80 45.43
C THR A 378 -40.51 -5.96 44.69
N ASP A 379 -39.41 -5.78 45.43
CA ASP A 379 -38.05 -6.02 44.93
C ASP A 379 -37.30 -6.95 45.88
N GLU A 380 -36.38 -7.75 45.33
CA GLU A 380 -35.63 -8.79 46.05
C GLU A 380 -34.14 -8.71 45.70
N VAL A 381 -33.27 -8.81 46.71
CA VAL A 381 -31.80 -8.87 46.55
C VAL A 381 -31.23 -10.05 47.33
N GLU A 382 -30.36 -10.84 46.69
CA GLU A 382 -29.57 -11.86 47.39
C GLU A 382 -28.26 -11.24 47.88
N VAL A 383 -28.00 -11.38 49.19
CA VAL A 383 -26.77 -10.89 49.81
C VAL A 383 -25.93 -12.07 50.27
N VAL A 384 -24.65 -12.06 49.88
CA VAL A 384 -23.68 -13.13 50.19
C VAL A 384 -22.44 -12.51 50.83
N PHE A 385 -22.24 -12.81 52.12
CA PHE A 385 -20.98 -12.52 52.81
C PHE A 385 -19.97 -13.65 52.56
N LEU A 386 -18.83 -13.27 51.98
CA LEU A 386 -17.66 -14.10 51.83
C LEU A 386 -16.85 -14.07 53.14
N GLN A 387 -16.30 -15.23 53.55
CA GLN A 387 -15.57 -15.35 54.82
C GLN A 387 -14.06 -15.17 54.68
N GLN A 388 -13.52 -15.34 53.48
CA GLN A 388 -12.07 -15.33 53.23
C GLN A 388 -11.75 -14.85 51.81
N PRO A 389 -10.53 -14.33 51.58
CA PRO A 389 -9.99 -14.12 50.24
C PRO A 389 -10.02 -15.42 49.42
N PRO A 390 -9.92 -15.34 48.08
CA PRO A 390 -9.84 -16.52 47.22
C PRO A 390 -8.62 -17.38 47.61
N VAL A 391 -8.71 -18.69 47.41
CA VAL A 391 -7.55 -19.58 47.48
C VAL A 391 -7.28 -20.06 46.07
N ILE A 392 -6.10 -19.73 45.54
CA ILE A 392 -5.67 -20.07 44.19
C ILE A 392 -4.35 -20.86 44.25
N GLU A 393 -4.26 -21.91 43.44
CA GLU A 393 -3.09 -22.78 43.28
C GLU A 393 -3.09 -23.33 41.84
N LEU A 394 -2.18 -22.83 41.01
CA LEU A 394 -1.95 -23.23 39.62
C LEU A 394 -1.12 -24.52 39.52
N GLY A 395 -0.58 -24.99 40.65
CA GLY A 395 0.22 -26.20 40.77
C GLY A 395 1.72 -25.94 40.65
N THR A 396 2.49 -27.02 40.61
CA THR A 396 3.96 -26.95 40.47
C THR A 396 4.36 -26.64 39.03
N ASP A 397 5.57 -26.09 38.86
CA ASP A 397 6.23 -25.90 37.57
C ASP A 397 6.16 -27.18 36.70
N GLN A 398 5.89 -27.00 35.41
CA GLN A 398 5.71 -28.08 34.44
C GLN A 398 6.75 -27.99 33.32
N ILE A 399 7.22 -29.15 32.87
CA ILE A 399 8.02 -29.30 31.65
C ILE A 399 7.17 -30.11 30.67
N LEU A 400 6.86 -29.52 29.51
CA LEU A 400 5.97 -30.10 28.50
C LEU A 400 6.73 -30.53 27.25
N CYS A 401 6.13 -31.41 26.46
CA CYS A 401 6.68 -31.76 25.16
C CYS A 401 6.38 -30.68 24.11
N PRO A 402 7.20 -30.55 23.04
CA PRO A 402 6.91 -29.65 21.94
C PRO A 402 5.47 -29.83 21.43
N ASP A 403 4.78 -28.72 21.17
CA ASP A 403 3.37 -28.64 20.76
C ASP A 403 2.31 -29.13 21.77
N GLU A 404 2.72 -29.59 22.96
CA GLU A 404 1.78 -29.88 24.04
C GLU A 404 1.22 -28.57 24.63
N VAL A 405 -0.07 -28.59 24.96
CA VAL A 405 -0.77 -27.48 25.61
C VAL A 405 -1.33 -27.92 26.95
N THR A 406 -1.24 -27.05 27.95
CA THR A 406 -1.84 -27.27 29.27
C THR A 406 -2.83 -26.16 29.57
N VAL A 407 -3.83 -26.44 30.41
CA VAL A 407 -4.82 -25.45 30.83
C VAL A 407 -4.68 -25.22 32.33
N LEU A 408 -4.36 -24.00 32.70
CA LEU A 408 -4.29 -23.53 34.08
C LEU A 408 -5.69 -23.10 34.51
N ASP A 409 -6.25 -23.78 35.51
CA ASP A 409 -7.57 -23.45 36.07
C ASP A 409 -7.40 -22.53 37.28
N ALA A 410 -7.95 -21.33 37.18
CA ALA A 410 -7.97 -20.35 38.26
C ALA A 410 -9.38 -20.09 38.81
N ALA A 411 -10.37 -20.91 38.45
CA ALA A 411 -11.76 -20.66 38.76
C ALA A 411 -12.02 -20.57 40.28
N SER A 412 -12.35 -19.36 40.74
CA SER A 412 -12.85 -19.11 42.08
C SER A 412 -14.24 -18.48 42.00
N PRO A 413 -15.29 -19.06 42.62
CA PRO A 413 -16.61 -18.45 42.69
C PRO A 413 -16.54 -17.04 43.29
N PHE A 414 -17.33 -16.12 42.74
CA PHE A 414 -17.48 -14.75 43.23
C PHE A 414 -16.17 -13.92 43.26
N ALA A 415 -15.20 -14.28 42.41
CA ALA A 415 -13.94 -13.58 42.26
C ALA A 415 -13.70 -13.17 40.80
N SER A 416 -13.02 -12.05 40.60
CA SER A 416 -12.45 -11.63 39.32
C SER A 416 -11.02 -12.14 39.18
N HIS A 417 -10.59 -12.33 37.93
CA HIS A 417 -9.27 -12.86 37.59
C HIS A 417 -8.54 -11.81 36.73
N LEU A 418 -7.22 -11.74 36.86
CA LEU A 418 -6.34 -10.93 36.02
C LEU A 418 -5.04 -11.69 35.78
N TRP A 419 -4.84 -12.15 34.56
CA TRP A 419 -3.61 -12.84 34.15
C TRP A 419 -2.51 -11.84 33.78
N GLN A 420 -1.28 -12.33 33.64
CA GLN A 420 -0.09 -11.55 33.27
C GLN A 420 -0.23 -10.81 31.92
N ASP A 421 -1.12 -11.25 31.04
CA ASP A 421 -1.42 -10.62 29.74
C ASP A 421 -2.60 -9.62 29.78
N GLY A 422 -3.21 -9.43 30.95
CA GLY A 422 -4.38 -8.57 31.15
C GLY A 422 -5.73 -9.25 30.92
N SER A 423 -5.77 -10.54 30.56
CA SER A 423 -7.03 -11.27 30.40
C SER A 423 -7.71 -11.55 31.75
N THR A 424 -9.05 -11.69 31.72
CA THR A 424 -9.88 -11.82 32.94
C THR A 424 -10.65 -13.13 33.02
N VAL A 425 -10.31 -14.09 32.15
CA VAL A 425 -10.91 -15.42 32.10
C VAL A 425 -10.48 -16.26 33.32
N SER A 426 -11.32 -17.21 33.73
CA SER A 426 -11.04 -18.07 34.89
C SER A 426 -10.11 -19.25 34.57
N SER A 427 -9.70 -19.43 33.31
CA SER A 427 -8.74 -20.46 32.90
C SER A 427 -7.85 -19.93 31.79
N TYR A 428 -6.60 -20.42 31.72
CA TYR A 428 -5.59 -19.95 30.78
C TYR A 428 -4.97 -21.13 30.04
N THR A 429 -5.00 -21.10 28.71
CA THR A 429 -4.33 -22.12 27.88
C THR A 429 -2.90 -21.71 27.60
N VAL A 430 -1.95 -22.56 27.97
CA VAL A 430 -0.52 -22.36 27.78
C VAL A 430 -0.04 -23.14 26.57
N SER A 431 0.73 -22.48 25.70
CA SER A 431 1.32 -23.07 24.49
C SER A 431 2.75 -22.58 24.22
N SER A 432 3.41 -21.96 25.20
CA SER A 432 4.76 -21.40 25.04
C SER A 432 5.48 -21.35 26.38
N GLU A 433 6.81 -21.39 26.36
CA GLU A 433 7.62 -21.21 27.56
C GLU A 433 7.36 -19.83 28.19
N ASN A 434 6.94 -19.80 29.45
CA ASN A 434 6.78 -18.56 30.22
C ASN A 434 6.48 -18.84 31.70
N THR A 435 6.54 -17.77 32.51
CA THR A 435 5.90 -17.71 33.82
C THR A 435 4.47 -17.20 33.66
N TYR A 436 3.49 -18.02 34.03
CA TYR A 436 2.07 -17.69 34.01
C TYR A 436 1.61 -17.33 35.41
N ALA A 437 1.03 -16.14 35.58
CA ALA A 437 0.64 -15.63 36.89
C ALA A 437 -0.77 -15.06 36.84
N VAL A 438 -1.59 -15.42 37.82
CA VAL A 438 -2.97 -14.91 37.95
C VAL A 438 -3.14 -14.19 39.27
N THR A 439 -3.82 -13.05 39.21
CA THR A 439 -4.32 -12.32 40.37
C THR A 439 -5.82 -12.55 40.49
N VAL A 440 -6.27 -13.14 41.60
CA VAL A 440 -7.68 -13.43 41.86
C VAL A 440 -8.18 -12.54 43.00
N THR A 441 -9.25 -11.79 42.76
CA THR A 441 -9.78 -10.78 43.70
C THR A 441 -11.25 -11.02 43.98
N ASN A 442 -11.63 -11.05 45.25
CA ASN A 442 -13.03 -11.01 45.69
C ASN A 442 -13.24 -9.89 46.72
N ALA A 443 -14.45 -9.77 47.26
CA ALA A 443 -14.80 -8.75 48.26
C ALA A 443 -13.96 -8.81 49.56
N CYS A 444 -13.34 -9.95 49.88
CA CYS A 444 -12.50 -10.14 51.06
C CYS A 444 -11.01 -9.87 50.83
N GLY A 445 -10.55 -9.81 49.58
CA GLY A 445 -9.15 -9.51 49.28
C GLY A 445 -8.66 -10.12 47.97
N THR A 446 -7.36 -9.99 47.77
CA THR A 446 -6.66 -10.41 46.55
C THR A 446 -5.60 -11.44 46.89
N THR A 447 -5.49 -12.47 46.05
CA THR A 447 -4.42 -13.48 46.09
C THR A 447 -3.79 -13.63 44.72
N THR A 448 -2.55 -14.09 44.68
CA THR A 448 -1.78 -14.28 43.46
C THR A 448 -1.07 -15.62 43.51
N ASP A 449 -1.00 -16.29 42.37
CA ASP A 449 -0.16 -17.48 42.21
C ASP A 449 0.50 -17.50 40.82
N ALA A 450 1.64 -18.16 40.71
CA ALA A 450 2.43 -18.23 39.49
C ALA A 450 3.08 -19.60 39.30
N VAL A 451 3.09 -20.08 38.05
CA VAL A 451 3.70 -21.34 37.64
C VAL A 451 4.62 -21.11 36.45
N ASN A 452 5.78 -21.76 36.43
CA ASN A 452 6.67 -21.75 35.26
C ASN A 452 6.35 -22.94 34.36
N ILE A 453 6.20 -22.66 33.07
CA ILE A 453 6.02 -23.68 32.04
C ILE A 453 7.24 -23.62 31.12
N ASP A 454 7.93 -24.75 31.01
CA ASP A 454 9.12 -24.95 30.17
C ASP A 454 8.85 -26.07 29.16
N TYR A 455 9.64 -26.16 28.09
CA TYR A 455 9.50 -27.17 27.04
C TYR A 455 10.80 -27.97 26.86
N VAL A 456 10.66 -29.28 26.62
CA VAL A 456 11.83 -30.13 26.30
C VAL A 456 12.40 -29.72 24.93
N GLU A 457 13.70 -29.47 24.87
CA GLU A 457 14.40 -29.20 23.61
C GLU A 457 14.44 -30.47 22.73
N ALA A 458 14.11 -30.33 21.45
CA ALA A 458 14.12 -31.45 20.51
C ALA A 458 15.55 -31.97 20.28
N VAL A 459 15.73 -33.28 20.33
CA VAL A 459 17.06 -33.90 20.18
C VAL A 459 17.46 -33.95 18.71
N GLN A 460 18.56 -33.28 18.38
CA GLN A 460 19.19 -33.38 17.07
C GLN A 460 20.09 -34.62 17.01
N LEU A 461 19.66 -35.63 16.25
CA LEU A 461 20.44 -36.84 15.98
C LEU A 461 20.85 -36.88 14.50
N ASP A 462 22.16 -36.87 14.25
CA ASP A 462 22.77 -36.97 12.92
C ASP A 462 24.12 -37.71 13.03
N LEU A 463 24.21 -38.89 12.43
CA LEU A 463 25.41 -39.71 12.29
C LEU A 463 26.27 -39.26 11.09
N GLY A 464 25.78 -38.34 10.27
CA GLY A 464 26.46 -37.79 9.10
C GLY A 464 26.33 -38.67 7.84
N PRO A 465 26.99 -38.28 6.74
CA PRO A 465 26.91 -39.00 5.47
C PRO A 465 27.61 -40.35 5.53
N ASP A 466 27.23 -41.26 4.62
CA ASP A 466 27.90 -42.55 4.42
C ASP A 466 29.41 -42.41 4.25
N GLN A 467 30.16 -43.38 4.80
CA GLN A 467 31.61 -43.25 4.94
C GLN A 467 32.36 -44.42 4.33
N VAL A 468 33.42 -44.10 3.59
CA VAL A 468 34.46 -45.04 3.19
C VAL A 468 35.66 -44.86 4.11
N ARG A 469 36.19 -45.97 4.65
CA ARG A 469 37.33 -46.01 5.57
C ARG A 469 38.37 -47.02 5.11
N CYS A 470 39.58 -46.94 5.63
CA CYS A 470 40.60 -47.92 5.33
C CYS A 470 40.47 -49.14 6.22
N GLN A 471 40.68 -50.34 5.68
CA GLN A 471 40.63 -51.57 6.46
C GLN A 471 41.58 -51.49 7.68
N GLY A 472 41.04 -51.67 8.89
CA GLY A 472 41.76 -51.54 10.15
C GLY A 472 41.52 -50.22 10.89
N ASP A 473 40.84 -49.25 10.28
CA ASP A 473 40.35 -48.04 10.95
C ASP A 473 39.24 -48.38 11.95
N ILE A 474 39.07 -47.53 12.96
CA ILE A 474 37.97 -47.61 13.93
C ILE A 474 37.21 -46.28 13.86
N LEU A 475 35.93 -46.33 13.49
CA LEU A 475 35.05 -45.17 13.51
C LEU A 475 34.23 -45.18 14.81
N ARG A 476 34.35 -44.11 15.60
CA ARG A 476 33.66 -43.98 16.89
C ARG A 476 32.61 -42.89 16.82
N PHE A 477 31.34 -43.26 17.03
CA PHE A 477 30.25 -42.33 17.23
C PHE A 477 30.00 -42.10 18.71
N ASN A 478 29.70 -40.85 19.08
CA ASN A 478 29.32 -40.46 20.43
C ASN A 478 28.07 -39.58 20.34
N VAL A 479 26.92 -40.15 20.70
CA VAL A 479 25.61 -39.50 20.70
C VAL A 479 25.15 -39.16 22.12
N THR A 480 26.09 -38.98 23.06
CA THR A 480 25.77 -38.63 24.46
C THR A 480 25.01 -37.30 24.51
N ASN A 481 23.83 -37.33 25.11
CA ASN A 481 22.96 -36.17 25.33
C ASN A 481 22.30 -36.34 26.71
N ALA A 482 22.20 -35.25 27.47
CA ALA A 482 21.71 -35.26 28.85
C ALA A 482 20.19 -35.50 28.95
N ASP A 483 19.45 -35.19 27.88
CA ASP A 483 17.99 -35.22 27.83
C ASP A 483 17.44 -36.53 27.20
N VAL A 484 18.30 -37.54 27.09
CA VAL A 484 18.00 -38.86 26.53
C VAL A 484 17.74 -39.87 27.65
N GLU A 485 16.65 -40.61 27.54
CA GLU A 485 16.32 -41.69 28.48
C GLU A 485 17.06 -42.99 28.12
N SER A 486 17.12 -43.32 26.83
CA SER A 486 17.79 -44.55 26.36
C SER A 486 18.30 -44.46 24.93
N TYR A 487 19.33 -45.27 24.65
CA TYR A 487 19.90 -45.51 23.33
C TYR A 487 19.63 -46.96 22.93
N GLN A 488 19.44 -47.21 21.64
CA GLN A 488 19.37 -48.56 21.08
C GLN A 488 20.00 -48.60 19.70
N TRP A 489 21.13 -49.28 19.57
CA TRP A 489 21.79 -49.53 18.29
C TRP A 489 21.17 -50.72 17.55
N GLN A 490 21.48 -50.86 16.26
CA GLN A 490 20.96 -51.92 15.39
C GLN A 490 21.29 -53.35 15.88
N ASP A 491 22.35 -53.51 16.69
CA ASP A 491 22.77 -54.77 17.29
C ASP A 491 22.12 -55.04 18.68
N GLY A 492 21.31 -54.09 19.17
CA GLY A 492 20.66 -54.14 20.48
C GLY A 492 21.49 -53.58 21.62
N SER A 493 22.67 -53.01 21.38
CA SER A 493 23.46 -52.33 22.41
C SER A 493 22.85 -50.96 22.80
N ASP A 494 23.12 -50.52 24.03
CA ASP A 494 22.42 -49.39 24.68
C ASP A 494 23.36 -48.26 25.15
N GLN A 495 24.63 -48.30 24.75
CA GLN A 495 25.61 -47.30 25.14
C GLN A 495 25.56 -46.09 24.19
N PRO A 496 25.77 -44.85 24.66
CA PRO A 496 25.80 -43.65 23.81
C PRO A 496 27.02 -43.57 22.88
N ILE A 497 27.99 -44.48 23.06
CA ILE A 497 29.21 -44.55 22.25
C ILE A 497 29.22 -45.90 21.54
N TYR A 498 29.45 -45.87 20.22
CA TYR A 498 29.50 -47.08 19.40
C TYR A 498 30.71 -47.04 18.47
N GLU A 499 31.39 -48.19 18.33
CA GLU A 499 32.58 -48.35 17.50
C GLU A 499 32.30 -49.27 16.31
N ILE A 500 32.63 -48.79 15.12
CA ILE A 500 32.42 -49.45 13.84
C ILE A 500 33.77 -49.88 13.28
N THR A 501 33.88 -51.17 12.98
CA THR A 501 35.13 -51.80 12.47
C THR A 501 34.91 -52.72 11.27
N GLU A 502 33.65 -52.96 10.88
CA GLU A 502 33.27 -53.82 9.77
C GLU A 502 32.26 -53.11 8.86
N ASP A 503 32.15 -53.59 7.61
CA ASP A 503 31.18 -53.08 6.65
C ASP A 503 29.76 -53.28 7.16
N GLY A 504 28.91 -52.27 7.01
CA GLY A 504 27.51 -52.40 7.39
C GLY A 504 26.75 -51.08 7.42
N THR A 505 25.45 -51.21 7.60
CA THR A 505 24.57 -50.09 7.94
C THR A 505 24.32 -50.12 9.45
N TYR A 506 24.64 -49.01 10.09
CA TYR A 506 24.53 -48.80 11.52
C TYR A 506 23.41 -47.81 11.79
N SER A 507 22.64 -48.02 12.83
CA SER A 507 21.55 -47.12 13.20
C SER A 507 21.43 -47.03 14.70
N VAL A 508 21.17 -45.84 15.21
CA VAL A 508 20.83 -45.63 16.63
C VAL A 508 19.43 -45.05 16.72
N THR A 509 18.63 -45.61 17.61
CA THR A 509 17.37 -45.04 18.05
C THR A 509 17.60 -44.43 19.43
N ILE A 510 17.18 -43.18 19.59
CA ILE A 510 17.23 -42.44 20.83
C ILE A 510 15.79 -42.23 21.28
N THR A 511 15.51 -42.55 22.54
CA THR A 511 14.23 -42.24 23.19
C THR A 511 14.45 -41.17 24.24
N THR A 512 13.71 -40.08 24.13
CA THR A 512 13.63 -39.01 25.13
C THR A 512 12.29 -39.11 25.84
N LEU A 513 12.03 -38.18 26.78
CA LEU A 513 10.72 -38.04 27.41
C LEU A 513 9.59 -37.83 26.38
N CYS A 514 9.88 -37.15 25.27
CA CYS A 514 8.88 -36.62 24.35
C CYS A 514 8.87 -37.28 22.97
N GLU A 515 9.99 -37.85 22.54
CA GLU A 515 10.13 -38.36 21.17
C GLU A 515 11.03 -39.60 21.08
N VAL A 516 10.86 -40.30 19.96
CA VAL A 516 11.73 -41.39 19.53
C VAL A 516 12.28 -41.02 18.16
N VAL A 517 13.58 -40.76 18.09
CA VAL A 517 14.28 -40.39 16.86
C VAL A 517 15.28 -41.47 16.50
N SER A 518 15.51 -41.68 15.21
CA SER A 518 16.48 -42.65 14.72
C SER A 518 17.23 -42.11 13.53
N ASP A 519 18.51 -42.44 13.43
CA ASP A 519 19.32 -42.13 12.26
C ASP A 519 20.19 -43.32 11.85
N THR A 520 20.60 -43.34 10.58
CA THR A 520 21.33 -44.44 9.96
C THR A 520 22.53 -43.97 9.16
N ILE A 521 23.62 -44.74 9.18
CA ILE A 521 24.82 -44.50 8.38
C ILE A 521 25.34 -45.81 7.79
N SER A 522 25.78 -45.78 6.53
CA SER A 522 26.50 -46.90 5.91
C SER A 522 28.00 -46.68 5.92
N VAL A 523 28.74 -47.68 6.39
CA VAL A 523 30.21 -47.64 6.47
C VAL A 523 30.79 -48.79 5.64
N THR A 524 31.79 -48.48 4.81
CA THR A 524 32.51 -49.47 3.99
C THR A 524 34.02 -49.31 4.18
N PHE A 525 34.70 -50.40 4.50
CA PHE A 525 36.14 -50.48 4.69
C PHE A 525 36.80 -51.06 3.45
N ILE A 526 37.65 -50.27 2.80
CA ILE A 526 38.37 -50.68 1.59
C ILE A 526 39.84 -51.00 1.90
N GLN A 527 40.41 -51.93 1.14
CA GLN A 527 41.87 -52.11 1.11
C GLN A 527 42.54 -50.97 0.34
N PRO A 528 43.81 -50.62 0.64
CA PRO A 528 44.55 -49.61 -0.12
C PRO A 528 44.56 -49.93 -1.62
N PRO A 529 43.95 -49.10 -2.47
CA PRO A 529 43.91 -49.34 -3.91
C PRO A 529 45.25 -49.05 -4.58
N THR A 530 45.39 -49.50 -5.84
CA THR A 530 46.53 -49.20 -6.73
C THR A 530 46.08 -48.30 -7.89
N LEU A 531 47.00 -47.50 -8.44
CA LEU A 531 46.76 -46.59 -9.56
C LEU A 531 47.80 -46.89 -10.67
N ASP A 532 47.35 -47.03 -11.91
CA ASP A 532 48.18 -47.23 -13.11
C ASP A 532 47.47 -46.66 -14.35
N LEU A 533 48.05 -45.63 -14.97
CA LEU A 533 47.58 -44.95 -16.19
C LEU A 533 48.13 -45.60 -17.48
N GLY A 534 48.96 -46.63 -17.35
CA GLY A 534 49.60 -47.33 -18.46
C GLY A 534 50.93 -46.73 -18.90
N ALA A 535 51.50 -47.30 -19.96
CA ALA A 535 52.80 -46.89 -20.51
C ALA A 535 52.68 -45.71 -21.49
N ASP A 536 53.78 -44.95 -21.63
CA ASP A 536 53.91 -43.87 -22.61
C ASP A 536 53.56 -44.34 -24.05
N THR A 537 52.77 -43.54 -24.77
CA THR A 537 52.28 -43.93 -26.11
C THR A 537 52.07 -42.74 -27.04
N SER A 538 51.80 -43.01 -28.32
CA SER A 538 51.44 -42.02 -29.33
C SER A 538 50.10 -42.37 -29.97
N ILE A 539 49.24 -41.38 -30.17
CA ILE A 539 47.92 -41.52 -30.80
C ILE A 539 47.79 -40.59 -32.00
N CYS A 540 46.88 -40.91 -32.92
CA CYS A 540 46.57 -40.02 -34.03
C CYS A 540 45.58 -38.94 -33.60
N ILE A 541 45.63 -37.75 -34.20
CA ILE A 541 44.74 -36.63 -33.85
C ILE A 541 43.23 -36.95 -33.99
N ILE A 542 42.90 -37.97 -34.78
CA ILE A 542 41.53 -38.47 -34.97
C ILE A 542 41.11 -39.50 -33.90
N ASP A 543 42.06 -40.05 -33.16
CA ASP A 543 41.79 -41.03 -32.12
C ASP A 543 41.32 -40.31 -30.86
N HIS A 544 40.36 -40.92 -30.16
CA HIS A 544 39.90 -40.43 -28.87
C HIS A 544 40.45 -41.34 -27.77
N LEU A 545 41.40 -40.83 -26.98
CA LEU A 545 41.91 -41.50 -25.78
C LEU A 545 41.44 -40.75 -24.54
N THR A 546 40.92 -41.48 -23.55
CA THR A 546 40.58 -40.95 -22.23
C THR A 546 41.35 -41.77 -21.20
N LEU A 547 42.11 -41.09 -20.35
CA LEU A 547 42.80 -41.71 -19.22
C LEU A 547 41.82 -41.78 -18.04
N ASP A 548 41.76 -42.94 -17.39
CA ASP A 548 40.83 -43.23 -16.29
C ASP A 548 41.60 -43.55 -15.01
N ALA A 549 41.44 -42.71 -14.00
CA ALA A 549 42.03 -42.87 -12.68
C ALA A 549 41.00 -43.30 -11.62
N SER A 550 39.79 -43.71 -12.03
CA SER A 550 38.62 -43.92 -11.16
C SER A 550 38.90 -44.90 -10.01
N ILE A 551 38.84 -44.37 -8.79
CA ILE A 551 38.83 -45.13 -7.54
C ILE A 551 37.61 -44.67 -6.71
N PRO A 552 36.68 -45.55 -6.32
CA PRO A 552 35.47 -45.17 -5.58
C PRO A 552 35.76 -44.31 -4.34
N GLY A 553 34.99 -43.25 -4.14
CA GLY A 553 35.09 -42.36 -2.98
C GLY A 553 36.39 -41.54 -2.90
N SER A 554 37.16 -41.47 -3.98
CA SER A 554 38.44 -40.74 -4.03
C SER A 554 38.30 -39.36 -4.69
N THR A 555 39.24 -38.47 -4.39
CA THR A 555 39.37 -37.16 -5.05
C THR A 555 40.59 -37.12 -5.94
N TYR A 556 40.52 -36.34 -7.02
CA TYR A 556 41.50 -36.33 -8.10
C TYR A 556 42.11 -34.95 -8.25
N GLN A 557 43.37 -34.90 -8.64
CA GLN A 557 44.04 -33.68 -9.05
C GLN A 557 44.96 -34.00 -10.23
N TRP A 558 44.50 -33.64 -11.43
CA TRP A 558 45.29 -33.77 -12.66
C TRP A 558 46.28 -32.61 -12.82
N HIS A 559 47.30 -32.82 -13.66
CA HIS A 559 48.32 -31.83 -14.01
C HIS A 559 47.75 -30.49 -14.53
N ASN A 560 46.54 -30.50 -15.11
CA ASN A 560 45.83 -29.31 -15.59
C ASN A 560 44.89 -28.68 -14.55
N GLY A 561 44.84 -29.22 -13.33
CA GLY A 561 43.95 -28.79 -12.25
C GLY A 561 42.57 -29.45 -12.25
N SER A 562 42.25 -30.35 -13.19
CA SER A 562 40.98 -31.08 -13.19
C SER A 562 40.84 -31.96 -11.95
N THR A 563 39.61 -32.05 -11.43
CA THR A 563 39.24 -32.93 -10.31
C THR A 563 38.34 -34.10 -10.74
N GLU A 564 38.10 -34.26 -12.04
CA GLU A 564 37.33 -35.37 -12.59
C GLU A 564 38.12 -36.69 -12.51
N PRO A 565 37.45 -37.85 -12.39
CA PRO A 565 38.13 -39.15 -12.35
C PRO A 565 38.80 -39.54 -13.67
N THR A 566 38.40 -38.93 -14.79
CA THR A 566 38.92 -39.19 -16.13
C THR A 566 39.38 -37.91 -16.81
N ILE A 567 40.36 -37.99 -17.70
CA ILE A 567 40.80 -36.86 -18.53
C ILE A 567 40.95 -37.26 -20.01
N PRO A 568 40.34 -36.51 -20.96
CA PRO A 568 40.57 -36.74 -22.38
C PRO A 568 41.97 -36.25 -22.80
N VAL A 569 42.60 -37.01 -23.68
CA VAL A 569 43.87 -36.63 -24.31
C VAL A 569 43.58 -35.86 -25.59
N THR A 570 44.02 -34.60 -25.65
CA THR A 570 43.77 -33.71 -26.79
C THR A 570 45.05 -33.07 -27.34
N THR A 571 46.14 -33.08 -26.57
CA THR A 571 47.43 -32.51 -26.96
C THR A 571 48.58 -33.38 -26.48
N SER A 572 49.74 -33.24 -27.11
CA SER A 572 50.97 -33.90 -26.67
C SER A 572 51.43 -33.33 -25.32
N ALA A 573 51.38 -34.15 -24.27
CA ALA A 573 51.74 -33.75 -22.91
C ALA A 573 52.02 -34.96 -22.01
N THR A 574 52.58 -34.70 -20.81
CA THR A 574 52.61 -35.67 -19.72
C THR A 574 51.39 -35.47 -18.82
N TYR A 575 50.54 -36.49 -18.76
CA TYR A 575 49.33 -36.52 -17.97
C TYR A 575 49.63 -37.16 -16.61
N ALA A 576 49.80 -36.33 -15.58
CA ALA A 576 49.97 -36.77 -14.20
C ALA A 576 48.68 -36.57 -13.39
N VAL A 577 48.39 -37.50 -12.47
CA VAL A 577 47.26 -37.40 -11.52
C VAL A 577 47.71 -37.75 -10.11
N THR A 578 47.20 -37.01 -9.14
CA THR A 578 47.23 -37.37 -7.72
C THR A 578 45.83 -37.79 -7.29
N VAL A 579 45.68 -38.99 -6.74
CA VAL A 579 44.40 -39.53 -6.26
C VAL A 579 44.47 -39.69 -4.75
N THR A 580 43.59 -39.00 -4.03
CA THR A 580 43.47 -39.10 -2.57
C THR A 580 42.29 -40.00 -2.24
N THR A 581 42.58 -41.14 -1.60
CA THR A 581 41.59 -42.13 -1.19
C THR A 581 41.40 -42.10 0.32
N ALA A 582 40.44 -42.88 0.85
CA ALA A 582 40.30 -43.08 2.30
C ALA A 582 41.54 -43.71 2.96
N CYS A 583 42.35 -44.47 2.20
CA CYS A 583 43.51 -45.20 2.70
C CYS A 583 44.84 -44.48 2.50
N ASN A 584 45.03 -43.80 1.37
CA ASN A 584 46.34 -43.36 0.89
C ASN A 584 46.22 -42.29 -0.20
N VAL A 585 47.34 -41.60 -0.45
CA VAL A 585 47.51 -40.72 -1.61
C VAL A 585 48.37 -41.46 -2.64
N LEU A 586 47.87 -41.58 -3.86
CA LEU A 586 48.50 -42.25 -4.99
C LEU A 586 48.86 -41.21 -6.06
N THR A 587 49.95 -41.42 -6.79
CA THR A 587 50.34 -40.58 -7.93
C THR A 587 50.81 -41.44 -9.08
N ASP A 588 50.40 -41.11 -10.30
CA ASP A 588 50.93 -41.73 -11.51
C ASP A 588 50.97 -40.74 -12.68
N ALA A 589 51.81 -41.00 -13.68
CA ALA A 589 52.00 -40.13 -14.84
C ALA A 589 52.35 -40.91 -16.12
N VAL A 590 51.72 -40.52 -17.22
CA VAL A 590 51.94 -41.09 -18.57
C VAL A 590 52.19 -39.98 -19.59
N SER A 591 53.16 -40.17 -20.49
CA SER A 591 53.44 -39.23 -21.59
C SER A 591 52.75 -39.67 -22.87
N ILE A 592 51.94 -38.80 -23.45
CA ILE A 592 51.21 -39.05 -24.70
C ILE A 592 51.66 -38.08 -25.79
N ILE A 593 51.96 -38.60 -26.98
CA ILE A 593 52.27 -37.80 -28.18
C ILE A 593 51.08 -37.90 -29.16
N VAL A 594 50.45 -36.77 -29.49
CA VAL A 594 49.40 -36.67 -30.51
C VAL A 594 50.03 -36.34 -31.86
N ILE A 595 49.80 -37.18 -32.86
CA ILE A 595 50.36 -37.05 -34.21
C ILE A 595 49.34 -36.37 -35.12
N ASP A 596 49.74 -35.23 -35.68
CA ASP A 596 48.92 -34.42 -36.59
C ASP A 596 48.57 -35.12 -37.90
N SER A 597 47.50 -34.66 -38.53
CA SER A 597 47.12 -35.10 -39.86
C SER A 597 48.02 -34.52 -40.95
N ILE A 598 48.27 -35.29 -42.01
CA ILE A 598 48.99 -34.82 -43.20
C ILE A 598 48.02 -34.41 -44.31
N THR A 599 48.41 -33.41 -45.08
CA THR A 599 47.77 -33.00 -46.34
C THR A 599 48.86 -32.74 -47.38
N THR A 600 48.57 -33.00 -48.66
CA THR A 600 49.44 -32.68 -49.80
C THR A 600 48.59 -32.07 -50.92
N GLU A 601 49.13 -31.09 -51.63
CA GLU A 601 48.47 -30.40 -52.76
C GLU A 601 49.53 -29.94 -53.76
N LEU A 602 49.56 -30.55 -54.95
CA LEU A 602 50.49 -30.31 -56.03
C LEU A 602 50.04 -29.14 -56.92
N GLY A 603 48.81 -28.67 -56.75
CA GLY A 603 48.21 -27.58 -57.51
C GLY A 603 47.47 -28.09 -58.75
N ARG A 604 46.97 -27.14 -59.55
CA ARG A 604 46.21 -27.44 -60.76
C ARG A 604 47.11 -27.87 -61.91
N ASP A 605 46.55 -28.66 -62.82
CA ASP A 605 47.14 -29.00 -64.11
C ASP A 605 47.72 -27.77 -64.84
N THR A 606 48.89 -27.93 -65.45
CA THR A 606 49.65 -26.82 -66.02
C THR A 606 50.49 -27.24 -67.24
N PHE A 607 51.27 -26.30 -67.80
CA PHE A 607 52.11 -26.51 -68.98
C PHE A 607 53.60 -26.39 -68.65
N TYR A 608 54.43 -27.25 -69.23
CA TYR A 608 55.89 -27.20 -69.13
C TYR A 608 56.47 -26.37 -70.29
N CYS A 609 56.89 -25.14 -70.00
CA CYS A 609 57.58 -24.27 -70.96
C CYS A 609 59.11 -24.34 -70.72
N PRO A 610 59.95 -24.77 -71.69
CA PRO A 610 61.36 -25.12 -71.49
C PRO A 610 62.30 -24.03 -70.94
N ALA A 611 61.82 -22.79 -70.82
CA ALA A 611 62.61 -21.64 -70.38
C ALA A 611 62.74 -21.52 -68.84
N THR A 612 61.96 -22.29 -68.06
CA THR A 612 61.98 -22.23 -66.58
C THR A 612 61.91 -23.62 -65.96
N PRO A 613 62.82 -23.99 -65.04
CA PRO A 613 62.73 -25.25 -64.31
C PRO A 613 61.52 -25.23 -63.37
N MET A 614 60.68 -26.28 -63.44
CA MET A 614 59.49 -26.47 -62.60
C MET A 614 59.76 -27.50 -61.50
N ARG A 615 59.19 -27.27 -60.31
CA ARG A 615 59.25 -28.20 -59.18
C ARG A 615 57.86 -28.36 -58.57
N LEU A 616 57.53 -29.59 -58.20
CA LEU A 616 56.35 -29.94 -57.41
C LEU A 616 56.76 -30.04 -55.94
N ASP A 617 55.92 -29.50 -55.05
CA ASP A 617 56.12 -29.51 -53.60
C ASP A 617 54.98 -30.29 -52.95
N ALA A 618 55.29 -31.45 -52.40
CA ALA A 618 54.37 -32.31 -51.66
C ALA A 618 54.56 -32.20 -50.14
N SER A 619 55.31 -31.21 -49.65
CA SER A 619 55.68 -31.09 -48.23
C SER A 619 54.44 -31.08 -47.32
N ALA A 620 54.42 -31.99 -46.34
CA ALA A 620 53.24 -32.26 -45.52
C ALA A 620 53.28 -31.57 -44.14
N GLY A 621 54.29 -30.73 -43.88
CA GLY A 621 54.45 -29.97 -42.64
C GLY A 621 54.86 -30.78 -41.40
N THR A 622 54.77 -32.10 -41.43
CA THR A 622 55.19 -33.03 -40.36
C THR A 622 56.07 -34.16 -40.93
N LEU A 623 56.57 -35.04 -40.06
CA LEU A 623 57.37 -36.19 -40.47
C LEU A 623 56.50 -37.17 -41.26
N ALA A 624 56.80 -37.30 -42.55
CA ALA A 624 56.12 -38.21 -43.47
C ALA A 624 57.10 -38.80 -44.47
N GLU A 625 56.75 -39.95 -45.02
CA GLU A 625 57.43 -40.63 -46.11
C GLU A 625 56.74 -40.28 -47.43
N TYR A 626 57.54 -40.07 -48.48
CA TYR A 626 57.07 -39.69 -49.81
C TYR A 626 57.38 -40.78 -50.81
N GLN A 627 56.44 -41.07 -51.71
CA GLN A 627 56.65 -41.96 -52.84
C GLN A 627 56.02 -41.36 -54.09
N TRP A 628 56.87 -40.91 -55.01
CA TRP A 628 56.43 -40.41 -56.31
C TRP A 628 56.27 -41.54 -57.32
N SER A 629 55.42 -41.34 -58.33
CA SER A 629 55.20 -42.30 -59.43
C SER A 629 56.48 -42.66 -60.21
N ASN A 630 57.49 -41.79 -60.20
CA ASN A 630 58.81 -42.02 -60.79
C ASN A 630 59.83 -42.68 -59.84
N GLY A 631 59.44 -43.02 -58.62
CA GLY A 631 60.27 -43.65 -57.59
C GLY A 631 61.08 -42.68 -56.71
N ALA A 632 60.95 -41.36 -56.87
CA ALA A 632 61.57 -40.41 -55.96
C ALA A 632 60.92 -40.48 -54.57
N THR A 633 61.68 -40.15 -53.51
CA THR A 633 61.23 -40.25 -52.11
C THR A 633 61.41 -38.97 -51.29
N GLY A 634 61.73 -37.85 -51.95
CA GLY A 634 61.80 -36.54 -51.31
C GLY A 634 60.47 -35.78 -51.40
N PRO A 635 60.24 -34.76 -50.55
CA PRO A 635 59.03 -33.94 -50.61
C PRO A 635 58.96 -33.04 -51.86
N MET A 636 60.08 -32.85 -52.56
CA MET A 636 60.18 -32.01 -53.75
C MET A 636 60.53 -32.87 -54.96
N LEU A 637 59.82 -32.67 -56.07
CA LEU A 637 60.12 -33.34 -57.34
C LEU A 637 60.41 -32.32 -58.44
N ALA A 638 61.53 -32.47 -59.13
CA ALA A 638 61.83 -31.68 -60.33
C ALA A 638 61.06 -32.25 -61.53
N VAL A 639 60.39 -31.38 -62.29
CA VAL A 639 59.67 -31.74 -63.51
C VAL A 639 60.62 -31.59 -64.69
N GLU A 640 60.93 -32.69 -65.37
CA GLU A 640 61.89 -32.71 -66.49
C GLU A 640 61.22 -32.83 -67.86
N ALA A 641 59.96 -33.30 -67.90
CA ALA A 641 59.16 -33.44 -69.11
C ALA A 641 57.66 -33.34 -68.81
N PRO A 642 56.81 -33.04 -69.81
CA PRO A 642 55.37 -33.23 -69.70
C PRO A 642 55.01 -34.66 -69.30
N GLY A 643 53.99 -34.83 -68.46
CA GLY A 643 53.56 -36.12 -67.95
C GLY A 643 52.54 -36.03 -66.82
N HIS A 644 52.10 -37.19 -66.36
CA HIS A 644 51.29 -37.36 -65.14
C HIS A 644 52.23 -37.62 -63.96
N TYR A 645 52.11 -36.80 -62.92
CA TYR A 645 52.89 -36.92 -61.70
C TYR A 645 51.95 -37.20 -60.55
N GLN A 646 52.26 -38.23 -59.76
CA GLN A 646 51.49 -38.61 -58.57
C GLN A 646 52.45 -38.78 -57.41
N VAL A 647 52.02 -38.37 -56.22
CA VAL A 647 52.73 -38.60 -54.96
C VAL A 647 51.81 -39.26 -53.94
N THR A 648 52.33 -40.28 -53.27
CA THR A 648 51.74 -40.86 -52.06
C THR A 648 52.55 -40.38 -50.86
N VAL A 649 51.89 -39.75 -49.90
CA VAL A 649 52.49 -39.25 -48.67
C VAL A 649 51.93 -40.02 -47.48
N THR A 650 52.79 -40.64 -46.69
CA THR A 650 52.39 -41.49 -45.56
C THR A 650 53.04 -41.02 -44.27
N ASN A 651 52.24 -40.83 -43.22
CA ASN A 651 52.75 -40.72 -41.85
C ASN A 651 52.26 -41.91 -41.02
N GLN A 652 52.57 -41.93 -39.72
CA GLN A 652 52.17 -43.02 -38.82
C GLN A 652 50.64 -43.23 -38.75
N CYS A 653 49.85 -42.21 -39.09
CA CYS A 653 48.40 -42.18 -38.88
C CYS A 653 47.58 -42.35 -40.15
N GLN A 654 48.09 -41.89 -41.29
CA GLN A 654 47.35 -41.91 -42.55
C GLN A 654 48.27 -41.86 -43.77
N THR A 655 47.67 -42.20 -44.90
CA THR A 655 48.25 -42.06 -46.24
C THR A 655 47.33 -41.18 -47.08
N VAL A 656 47.90 -40.16 -47.73
CA VAL A 656 47.21 -39.27 -48.67
C VAL A 656 47.89 -39.32 -50.03
N GLU A 657 47.14 -39.12 -51.09
CA GLU A 657 47.64 -39.11 -52.47
C GLU A 657 47.19 -37.83 -53.17
N ASP A 658 48.03 -37.36 -54.10
CA ASP A 658 47.66 -36.28 -55.00
C ASP A 658 48.36 -36.43 -56.36
N GLU A 659 47.75 -35.86 -57.39
CA GLU A 659 48.17 -35.96 -58.78
C GLU A 659 48.08 -34.62 -59.54
N ILE A 660 48.96 -34.44 -60.51
CA ILE A 660 48.97 -33.28 -61.40
C ILE A 660 49.34 -33.69 -62.83
N MET A 661 48.61 -33.15 -63.81
CA MET A 661 48.95 -33.27 -65.22
C MET A 661 49.76 -32.07 -65.70
N ILE A 662 50.89 -32.35 -66.36
CA ILE A 662 51.75 -31.33 -66.95
C ILE A 662 51.82 -31.57 -68.46
N ALA A 663 51.27 -30.65 -69.27
CA ALA A 663 51.25 -30.74 -70.72
C ALA A 663 52.41 -29.98 -71.38
N GLU A 664 52.71 -30.27 -72.66
CA GLU A 664 53.71 -29.51 -73.43
C GLU A 664 53.19 -28.12 -73.79
N CYS A 665 54.04 -27.10 -73.63
CA CYS A 665 53.70 -25.70 -73.90
C CYS A 665 53.53 -25.43 -75.40
N GLU A 666 52.37 -24.91 -75.79
CA GLU A 666 52.10 -24.44 -77.16
C GLU A 666 52.79 -23.08 -77.38
N VAL A 667 53.54 -22.95 -78.49
CA VAL A 667 54.20 -21.70 -78.89
C VAL A 667 53.68 -21.24 -80.25
N CYS A 668 52.96 -20.13 -80.23
CA CYS A 668 52.36 -19.53 -81.40
C CYS A 668 53.30 -18.55 -82.13
N THR A 669 53.45 -18.73 -83.44
CA THR A 669 54.23 -17.88 -84.33
C THR A 669 53.51 -17.62 -85.64
N PHE A 670 53.74 -16.44 -86.24
CA PHE A 670 53.28 -16.07 -87.58
C PHE A 670 54.47 -15.94 -88.51
N TYR A 671 54.44 -16.62 -89.65
CA TYR A 671 55.37 -16.36 -90.75
C TYR A 671 54.74 -15.45 -91.81
N LEU A 672 55.44 -14.37 -92.18
CA LEU A 672 55.06 -13.46 -93.28
C LEU A 672 56.26 -13.30 -94.24
N PRO A 673 56.07 -13.45 -95.57
CA PRO A 673 57.15 -13.25 -96.52
C PRO A 673 57.50 -11.76 -96.66
N ASN A 674 58.78 -11.45 -96.91
CA ASN A 674 59.26 -10.07 -97.04
C ASN A 674 59.17 -9.52 -98.47
N ALA A 675 58.84 -10.35 -99.45
CA ALA A 675 58.61 -9.97 -100.84
C ALA A 675 57.67 -10.95 -101.53
N PHE A 676 56.96 -10.49 -102.56
CA PHE A 676 56.11 -11.33 -103.41
C PHE A 676 56.07 -10.75 -104.84
N SER A 677 55.73 -11.59 -105.82
CA SER A 677 55.77 -11.27 -107.25
C SER A 677 54.42 -11.53 -107.90
N PRO A 678 53.49 -10.54 -107.89
CA PRO A 678 52.16 -10.69 -108.46
C PRO A 678 52.17 -10.62 -109.99
N ASN A 679 52.72 -11.65 -110.64
CA ASN A 679 52.87 -11.76 -112.09
C ASN A 679 51.87 -12.76 -112.73
N GLY A 680 51.10 -13.46 -111.91
CA GLY A 680 50.07 -14.42 -112.33
C GLY A 680 50.60 -15.79 -112.72
N ASP A 681 51.83 -16.15 -112.32
CA ASP A 681 52.43 -17.46 -112.61
C ASP A 681 52.05 -18.57 -111.60
N GLY A 682 51.32 -18.22 -110.54
CA GLY A 682 50.87 -19.11 -109.48
C GLY A 682 51.84 -19.22 -108.30
N MET A 683 53.01 -18.58 -108.36
CA MET A 683 54.04 -18.62 -107.33
C MET A 683 54.24 -17.25 -106.68
N ASN A 684 53.97 -17.17 -105.37
CA ASN A 684 54.14 -15.94 -104.59
C ASN A 684 53.39 -14.74 -105.18
N ASP A 685 52.20 -14.96 -105.76
CA ASP A 685 51.34 -13.89 -106.27
C ASP A 685 50.59 -13.12 -105.17
N VAL A 686 50.54 -13.68 -103.95
CA VAL A 686 49.74 -13.15 -102.84
C VAL A 686 50.56 -13.05 -101.56
N PHE A 687 50.58 -11.86 -100.97
CA PHE A 687 51.14 -11.61 -99.64
C PHE A 687 50.13 -12.00 -98.55
N ARG A 688 50.43 -13.05 -97.77
CA ARG A 688 49.60 -13.55 -96.65
C ARG A 688 50.45 -14.12 -95.50
N THR A 689 49.78 -14.44 -94.41
CA THR A 689 50.38 -15.00 -93.18
C THR A 689 50.23 -16.52 -93.10
N PHE A 690 51.17 -17.19 -92.43
CA PHE A 690 51.09 -18.62 -92.10
C PHE A 690 51.24 -18.81 -90.57
N PRO A 691 50.13 -18.89 -89.81
CA PRO A 691 50.16 -19.21 -88.37
C PRO A 691 50.36 -20.73 -88.13
N ASN A 692 51.02 -21.10 -87.03
CA ASN A 692 51.15 -22.50 -86.57
C ASN A 692 50.18 -22.88 -85.45
N CYS A 693 49.23 -22.01 -85.10
CA CYS A 693 48.25 -22.23 -84.03
C CYS A 693 46.89 -21.62 -84.39
N GLU A 694 45.89 -21.82 -83.52
CA GLU A 694 44.54 -21.33 -83.75
C GLU A 694 44.47 -19.79 -83.63
N VAL A 695 44.00 -19.15 -84.70
CA VAL A 695 43.79 -17.70 -84.75
C VAL A 695 42.33 -17.40 -84.44
N LEU A 696 42.09 -16.72 -83.33
CA LEU A 696 40.78 -16.31 -82.84
C LEU A 696 40.30 -15.00 -83.49
N GLU A 697 41.20 -14.04 -83.69
CA GLU A 697 40.94 -12.78 -84.40
C GLU A 697 42.12 -12.42 -85.31
N PHE A 698 41.85 -11.83 -86.48
CA PHE A 698 42.87 -11.51 -87.48
C PHE A 698 42.50 -10.25 -88.27
N GLU A 699 43.47 -9.36 -88.47
CA GLU A 699 43.35 -8.22 -89.37
C GLU A 699 44.72 -7.86 -89.96
N LEU A 700 44.91 -8.12 -91.26
CA LEU A 700 46.08 -7.71 -92.04
C LEU A 700 45.74 -6.47 -92.87
N LYS A 701 46.51 -5.40 -92.70
CA LYS A 701 46.42 -4.16 -93.49
C LYS A 701 47.74 -3.87 -94.18
N VAL A 702 47.68 -3.41 -95.43
CA VAL A 702 48.86 -3.00 -96.22
C VAL A 702 48.69 -1.55 -96.66
N TYR A 703 49.77 -0.77 -96.62
CA TYR A 703 49.80 0.66 -96.87
C TYR A 703 50.88 1.04 -97.89
N ASP A 704 50.63 2.09 -98.67
CA ASP A 704 51.67 2.74 -99.49
C ASP A 704 52.63 3.58 -98.62
N ARG A 705 53.67 4.13 -99.26
CA ARG A 705 54.68 5.00 -98.62
C ARG A 705 54.13 6.30 -98.03
N TRP A 706 52.91 6.68 -98.39
CA TRP A 706 52.25 7.91 -97.96
C TRP A 706 51.17 7.65 -96.90
N GLY A 707 50.98 6.39 -96.49
CA GLY A 707 50.00 5.98 -95.48
C GLY A 707 48.61 5.67 -96.02
N THR A 708 48.43 5.59 -97.34
CA THR A 708 47.16 5.17 -97.95
C THR A 708 46.98 3.66 -97.77
N GLN A 709 45.86 3.21 -97.19
CA GLN A 709 45.55 1.78 -97.07
C GLN A 709 45.22 1.19 -98.44
N LEU A 710 46.02 0.23 -98.88
CA LEU A 710 45.89 -0.49 -100.14
C LEU A 710 45.09 -1.78 -99.99
N TYR A 711 45.22 -2.47 -98.85
CA TYR A 711 44.55 -3.73 -98.58
C TYR A 711 44.12 -3.83 -97.12
N SER A 712 43.01 -4.53 -96.88
CA SER A 712 42.58 -4.96 -95.55
C SER A 712 41.88 -6.31 -95.67
N GLY A 713 42.32 -7.30 -94.89
CA GLY A 713 41.74 -8.64 -94.84
C GLY A 713 41.65 -9.14 -93.41
N THR A 714 40.56 -9.85 -93.09
CA THR A 714 40.31 -10.44 -91.77
C THR A 714 40.39 -11.97 -91.76
N ASP A 715 40.73 -12.57 -92.90
CA ASP A 715 40.91 -14.02 -93.04
C ASP A 715 42.40 -14.33 -93.29
N PRO A 716 43.08 -15.07 -92.39
CA PRO A 716 44.51 -15.39 -92.50
C PRO A 716 44.85 -16.26 -93.71
N THR A 717 43.87 -16.91 -94.35
CA THR A 717 44.08 -17.74 -95.55
C THR A 717 44.12 -16.91 -96.84
N THR A 718 43.58 -15.69 -96.80
CA THR A 718 43.56 -14.72 -97.90
C THR A 718 44.75 -13.74 -97.79
N GLY A 719 44.99 -12.94 -98.83
CA GLY A 719 46.06 -11.96 -98.80
C GLY A 719 45.98 -10.91 -99.90
N TRP A 720 47.00 -10.06 -99.96
CA TRP A 720 47.08 -8.97 -100.93
C TRP A 720 47.80 -9.42 -102.20
N ASP A 721 47.17 -9.20 -103.35
CA ASP A 721 47.63 -9.58 -104.69
C ASP A 721 48.43 -8.45 -105.40
N GLY A 722 48.78 -7.39 -104.68
CA GLY A 722 49.53 -6.27 -105.24
C GLY A 722 48.68 -5.31 -106.09
N GLN A 723 47.35 -5.44 -106.07
CA GLN A 723 46.44 -4.52 -106.77
C GLN A 723 45.76 -3.54 -105.80
N PHE A 724 45.42 -2.35 -106.29
CA PHE A 724 44.54 -1.41 -105.60
C PHE A 724 43.55 -0.80 -106.60
N ARG A 725 42.25 -1.00 -106.34
CA ARG A 725 41.14 -0.54 -107.20
C ARG A 725 41.24 -1.03 -108.66
N GLY A 726 41.71 -2.26 -108.85
CA GLY A 726 41.88 -2.89 -110.17
C GLY A 726 43.10 -2.37 -110.95
N LEU A 727 43.95 -1.55 -110.33
CA LEU A 727 45.23 -1.14 -110.88
C LEU A 727 46.37 -1.86 -110.16
N GLU A 728 47.35 -2.26 -110.95
CA GLU A 728 48.58 -2.90 -110.52
C GLU A 728 49.48 -1.89 -109.80
N MET A 729 49.97 -2.23 -108.60
CA MET A 729 50.86 -1.35 -107.84
C MET A 729 52.32 -1.45 -108.30
N ASP A 730 53.04 -0.33 -108.25
CA ASP A 730 54.43 -0.22 -108.71
C ASP A 730 55.39 -1.13 -107.92
N MET A 731 56.53 -1.49 -108.51
CA MET A 731 57.62 -2.11 -107.76
C MET A 731 58.07 -1.16 -106.64
N GLY A 732 58.04 -1.65 -105.41
CA GLY A 732 58.25 -0.81 -104.24
C GLY A 732 58.13 -1.59 -102.95
N VAL A 733 58.35 -0.89 -101.84
CA VAL A 733 58.23 -1.43 -100.48
C VAL A 733 56.99 -0.85 -99.84
N TYR A 734 56.15 -1.72 -99.29
CA TYR A 734 54.85 -1.43 -98.69
C TYR A 734 54.86 -1.85 -97.23
N ALA A 735 54.33 -1.00 -96.36
CA ALA A 735 54.24 -1.30 -94.93
C ALA A 735 52.98 -2.12 -94.67
N TRP A 736 53.08 -3.10 -93.76
CA TRP A 736 51.95 -3.90 -93.32
C TRP A 736 51.84 -3.92 -91.80
N VAL A 737 50.61 -4.06 -91.33
CA VAL A 737 50.26 -4.23 -89.91
C VAL A 737 49.33 -5.42 -89.81
N LEU A 738 49.71 -6.39 -88.97
CA LEU A 738 48.90 -7.53 -88.60
C LEU A 738 48.47 -7.38 -87.14
N LYS A 739 47.18 -7.26 -86.89
CA LYS A 739 46.61 -7.43 -85.55
C LYS A 739 46.02 -8.83 -85.45
N TYR A 740 46.26 -9.50 -84.32
CA TYR A 740 45.76 -10.86 -84.12
C TYR A 740 45.40 -11.12 -82.66
N THR A 741 44.50 -12.08 -82.46
CA THR A 741 44.29 -12.81 -81.20
C THR A 741 44.41 -14.29 -81.51
N ILE A 742 45.23 -15.02 -80.74
CA ILE A 742 45.51 -16.46 -80.91
C ILE A 742 45.19 -17.20 -79.62
N SER A 743 44.92 -18.50 -79.69
CA SER A 743 44.90 -19.38 -78.52
C SER A 743 46.31 -19.91 -78.27
N GLU A 744 46.90 -19.64 -77.11
CA GLU A 744 48.23 -20.15 -76.70
C GLU A 744 48.12 -20.71 -75.27
N ASN A 745 48.43 -22.00 -75.08
CA ASN A 745 48.27 -22.71 -73.78
C ASN A 745 46.85 -22.60 -73.19
N GLY A 746 45.83 -22.62 -74.05
CA GLY A 746 44.42 -22.49 -73.66
C GLY A 746 43.98 -21.08 -73.25
N ALA A 747 44.85 -20.08 -73.38
CA ALA A 747 44.55 -18.67 -73.07
C ALA A 747 44.63 -17.79 -74.34
N PRO A 748 43.72 -16.81 -74.51
CA PRO A 748 43.79 -15.88 -75.64
C PRO A 748 44.96 -14.90 -75.45
N ARG A 749 45.81 -14.78 -76.47
CA ARG A 749 46.88 -13.77 -76.54
C ARG A 749 46.68 -12.88 -77.74
N SER A 750 46.56 -11.57 -77.52
CA SER A 750 46.48 -10.59 -78.60
C SER A 750 47.83 -9.93 -78.85
N GLY A 751 48.10 -9.58 -80.10
CA GLY A 751 49.36 -8.93 -80.49
C GLY A 751 49.23 -8.13 -81.78
N VAL A 752 50.26 -7.34 -82.05
CA VAL A 752 50.41 -6.59 -83.30
C VAL A 752 51.80 -6.86 -83.86
N LEU A 753 51.88 -7.30 -85.11
CA LEU A 753 53.11 -7.36 -85.88
C LEU A 753 53.08 -6.28 -86.94
N THR A 754 54.22 -5.70 -87.23
CA THR A 754 54.39 -4.73 -88.32
C THR A 754 55.64 -5.08 -89.09
N GLY A 755 55.65 -4.79 -90.38
CA GLY A 755 56.83 -4.93 -91.20
C GLY A 755 56.63 -4.35 -92.58
N ASP A 756 57.55 -4.68 -93.46
CA ASP A 756 57.52 -4.25 -94.84
C ASP A 756 57.46 -5.46 -95.77
N VAL A 757 56.83 -5.29 -96.94
CA VAL A 757 56.80 -6.27 -98.02
C VAL A 757 57.17 -5.56 -99.33
N ALA A 758 58.06 -6.17 -100.11
CA ALA A 758 58.44 -5.67 -101.43
C ALA A 758 57.63 -6.35 -102.55
N ILE A 759 57.11 -5.55 -103.50
CA ILE A 759 56.63 -6.06 -104.78
C ILE A 759 57.80 -6.18 -105.74
N LEU A 760 58.04 -7.39 -106.24
CA LEU A 760 59.02 -7.70 -107.29
C LEU A 760 58.27 -7.99 -108.59
N ARG A 761 58.79 -7.55 -109.75
CA ARG A 761 58.23 -7.90 -111.06
C ARG A 761 59.30 -8.48 -111.98
#